data_AF-A0A1G1NCI2-F1
#
_entry.id   AF-A0A1G1NCI2-F1
#
_cell.length_a   1.000
_cell.length_b   1.000
_cell.length_c   1.000
_cell.angle_alpha   90.00
_cell.angle_beta   90.00
_cell.angle_gamma   90.00
#
_symmetry.space_group_name_H-M   'P 1'
#
loop_
_entity.id
_entity.type
_entity.pdbx_description
1 polymer ?
#
loop_
_entity_poly.entity_id
_entity_poly.type
_entity_poly.pdbx_seq_one_letter_code
_entity_poly.pdbx_strand_id
1 'polypeptide(L)'
;MSESPLYIAFVWHMHQPFYKNLISGETIMPWVRLHAVKDYLDMALVLRDFPNIHQTFNLVPSLIEQIEDIVDPDSKKDKSYELTLKKPKDLTEPEKLFILRNFFMANWDMMIKPFPRYYDLLVKRGRHFSPEEASSAVKRFTSQEFTDLQLLFNLAWIDPIFREKDSGLKELLRKGKYFSEDDKRLVLEKQIEIMREIMPTYKKMQDSGNIEISVSPFFHPILPLLCDSDVARAAYPEIKLPKINFRHPEDAKAQIDMAVKFYTERFGRPPRGMWPSEGSVSEQAADLITEAGLKWIATDEEILFKSLEKHKTQEALYRPYILERKQGGLSLIFRDRVLSDSIGFVYQGWNAENAAGDLINRLHAIRGMLPKTKTPYLVSIILDGENAWEFYPNDGREFLAYLYNSISNDSALRSATVSEYLEEFPPQNKLERLHPGSWINANFRIWIGHEEKNKAWEYLSEARSVLKDYEKQQSDPEILDWAWKEIYIAEGSDWNWWYGDDNSSANDEEFDRLFRSHLANVYTLIGKKPPEYLSIPIKTKKAKLLREPYGFIKPVIDGKDTNYFEWTNAGLIDASKRGGTMHQSETIIRQIYFGFDIETLYLRFDLIPLSQDLAPLSQDLAGNRENGDKEDLSLNLFFLEKGLKISVPLVRKKENLEYALFEKAEDETWVELTRDNGAAYDKILELAVRFKEIKGGRGEVLKLTATVEASGAVIERCPEFGAIQITLPGTDYESQLWSV
;
A
#
# COMPACT_ATOMS: atom_id res chain seq x y z
N MET A 1 18.44 -38.43 -32.50
CA MET A 1 17.21 -38.07 -31.76
C MET A 1 16.75 -36.75 -32.35
N SER A 2 15.49 -36.62 -32.76
CA SER A 2 14.94 -35.30 -33.12
C SER A 2 15.09 -34.39 -31.91
N GLU A 3 15.45 -33.13 -32.15
CA GLU A 3 15.73 -32.18 -31.08
C GLU A 3 14.42 -31.76 -30.41
N SER A 4 14.27 -32.02 -29.11
CA SER A 4 13.07 -31.64 -28.35
C SER A 4 12.87 -30.12 -28.38
N PRO A 5 11.61 -29.63 -28.36
CA PRO A 5 11.34 -28.21 -28.21
C PRO A 5 11.75 -27.73 -26.80
N LEU A 6 12.01 -26.43 -26.66
CA LEU A 6 12.11 -25.77 -25.37
C LEU A 6 10.70 -25.40 -24.92
N TYR A 7 10.31 -25.87 -23.74
CA TYR A 7 9.00 -25.50 -23.18
C TYR A 7 9.08 -24.16 -22.47
N ILE A 8 7.98 -23.40 -22.52
CA ILE A 8 7.84 -22.08 -21.90
C ILE A 8 6.59 -22.12 -21.02
N ALA A 9 6.76 -21.88 -19.72
CA ALA A 9 5.67 -21.64 -18.79
C ALA A 9 5.58 -20.14 -18.49
N PHE A 10 4.52 -19.50 -18.96
CA PHE A 10 4.15 -18.17 -18.48
C PHE A 10 3.31 -18.32 -17.20
N VAL A 11 3.67 -17.58 -16.16
CA VAL A 11 2.88 -17.42 -14.94
C VAL A 11 2.64 -15.93 -14.71
N TRP A 12 1.43 -15.47 -15.03
CA TRP A 12 1.01 -14.09 -14.79
C TRP A 12 0.36 -13.96 -13.43
N HIS A 13 0.96 -13.20 -12.53
CA HIS A 13 0.47 -12.99 -11.19
C HIS A 13 -0.46 -11.78 -11.12
N MET A 14 -1.74 -12.00 -10.87
CA MET A 14 -2.76 -10.95 -10.77
C MET A 14 -3.09 -10.69 -9.31
N HIS A 15 -2.70 -9.52 -8.81
CA HIS A 15 -2.86 -9.15 -7.42
C HIS A 15 -3.26 -7.69 -7.26
N GLN A 16 -3.97 -7.39 -6.18
CA GLN A 16 -4.14 -6.03 -5.66
C GLN A 16 -4.25 -6.12 -4.13
N PRO A 17 -3.67 -5.16 -3.39
CA PRO A 17 -3.92 -4.99 -1.97
C PRO A 17 -5.43 -4.94 -1.64
N PHE A 18 -5.78 -5.29 -0.41
CA PHE A 18 -7.17 -5.23 0.04
C PHE A 18 -7.55 -3.80 0.45
N TYR A 19 -8.28 -3.07 -0.41
CA TYR A 19 -8.50 -1.63 -0.26
C TYR A 19 -9.76 -1.22 0.53
N LYS A 20 -10.59 -2.19 0.92
CA LYS A 20 -11.86 -1.92 1.58
C LYS A 20 -11.69 -1.88 3.10
N ASN A 21 -12.18 -0.79 3.71
CA ASN A 21 -12.37 -0.77 5.15
C ASN A 21 -13.67 -1.51 5.49
N LEU A 22 -13.57 -2.62 6.23
CA LEU A 22 -14.72 -3.50 6.47
C LEU A 22 -15.81 -2.88 7.37
N ILE A 23 -15.43 -1.97 8.28
CA ILE A 23 -16.40 -1.29 9.16
C ILE A 23 -17.16 -0.19 8.41
N SER A 24 -16.46 0.69 7.69
CA SER A 24 -17.12 1.80 6.97
C SER A 24 -17.74 1.38 5.64
N GLY A 25 -17.33 0.22 5.11
CA GLY A 25 -17.68 -0.27 3.78
C GLY A 25 -17.06 0.56 2.63
N GLU A 26 -16.17 1.50 2.93
CA GLU A 26 -15.53 2.35 1.91
C GLU A 26 -14.32 1.65 1.27
N THR A 27 -14.33 1.57 -0.06
CA THR A 27 -13.16 1.19 -0.86
C THR A 27 -12.33 2.45 -1.17
N ILE A 28 -11.16 2.53 -0.56
CA ILE A 28 -10.38 3.79 -0.49
C ILE A 28 -9.71 4.11 -1.82
N MET A 29 -9.22 3.08 -2.52
CA MET A 29 -8.46 3.23 -3.76
C MET A 29 -9.14 2.52 -4.94
N PRO A 30 -9.03 3.06 -6.16
CA PRO A 30 -9.78 2.56 -7.31
C PRO A 30 -9.11 1.37 -8.02
N TRP A 31 -7.93 0.93 -7.56
CA TRP A 31 -7.01 0.10 -8.36
C TRP A 31 -7.58 -1.26 -8.75
N VAL A 32 -8.34 -1.92 -7.88
CA VAL A 32 -9.03 -3.17 -8.25
C VAL A 32 -9.94 -2.96 -9.46
N ARG A 33 -10.76 -1.90 -9.47
CA ARG A 33 -11.64 -1.61 -10.61
C ARG A 33 -10.85 -1.22 -11.85
N LEU A 34 -9.85 -0.36 -11.71
CA LEU A 34 -9.11 0.19 -12.84
C LEU A 34 -8.25 -0.87 -13.54
N HIS A 35 -7.53 -1.71 -12.80
CA HIS A 35 -6.80 -2.84 -13.38
C HIS A 35 -7.76 -3.93 -13.88
N ALA A 36 -8.90 -4.16 -13.23
CA ALA A 36 -9.85 -5.18 -13.71
C ALA A 36 -10.44 -4.91 -15.09
N VAL A 37 -10.60 -3.64 -15.48
CA VAL A 37 -11.12 -3.27 -16.80
C VAL A 37 -10.04 -3.11 -17.86
N LYS A 38 -8.78 -3.35 -17.47
CA LYS A 38 -7.59 -3.09 -18.26
C LYS A 38 -6.73 -4.34 -18.48
N ASP A 39 -6.47 -5.11 -17.43
CA ASP A 39 -5.35 -6.07 -17.38
C ASP A 39 -5.75 -7.53 -17.14
N TYR A 40 -6.99 -7.79 -16.70
CA TYR A 40 -7.40 -9.15 -16.32
C TYR A 40 -8.15 -9.86 -17.45
N LEU A 41 -9.22 -9.27 -17.98
CA LEU A 41 -10.05 -9.96 -18.98
C LEU A 41 -9.36 -10.05 -20.35
N ASP A 42 -8.78 -8.94 -20.80
CA ASP A 42 -8.09 -8.76 -22.07
C ASP A 42 -6.96 -9.78 -22.27
N MET A 43 -6.11 -10.01 -21.28
CA MET A 43 -4.99 -10.96 -21.37
C MET A 43 -5.47 -12.38 -21.64
N ALA A 44 -6.56 -12.80 -21.00
CA ALA A 44 -7.20 -14.07 -21.30
C ALA A 44 -7.82 -14.07 -22.72
N LEU A 45 -8.49 -12.98 -23.12
CA LEU A 45 -9.13 -12.87 -24.42
C LEU A 45 -8.15 -12.90 -25.59
N VAL A 46 -6.94 -12.35 -25.45
CA VAL A 46 -5.88 -12.37 -26.48
C VAL A 46 -5.55 -13.80 -26.91
N LEU A 47 -5.60 -14.77 -26.00
CA LEU A 47 -5.30 -16.18 -26.31
C LEU A 47 -6.30 -16.81 -27.28
N ARG A 48 -7.48 -16.23 -27.50
CA ARG A 48 -8.45 -16.74 -28.50
C ARG A 48 -7.91 -16.68 -29.92
N ASP A 49 -7.01 -15.73 -30.19
CA ASP A 49 -6.35 -15.60 -31.50
C ASP A 49 -5.14 -16.56 -31.63
N PHE A 50 -4.72 -17.19 -30.53
CA PHE A 50 -3.53 -18.04 -30.45
C PHE A 50 -3.83 -19.37 -29.71
N PRO A 51 -4.62 -20.28 -30.29
CA PRO A 51 -5.13 -21.47 -29.60
C PRO A 51 -4.04 -22.48 -29.16
N ASN A 52 -2.84 -22.42 -29.75
CA ASN A 52 -1.69 -23.26 -29.37
C ASN A 52 -0.91 -22.68 -28.19
N ILE A 53 -1.24 -21.47 -27.75
CA ILE A 53 -0.58 -20.83 -26.62
C ILE A 53 -1.29 -21.20 -25.34
N HIS A 54 -0.53 -21.82 -24.44
CA HIS A 54 -0.98 -22.33 -23.16
C HIS A 54 -0.24 -21.63 -22.03
N GLN A 55 -0.96 -21.15 -21.01
CA GLN A 55 -0.37 -20.31 -19.96
C GLN A 55 -1.03 -20.52 -18.61
N THR A 56 -0.32 -20.19 -17.54
CA THR A 56 -0.86 -20.20 -16.19
C THR A 56 -1.12 -18.78 -15.73
N PHE A 57 -2.32 -18.52 -15.22
CA PHE A 57 -2.66 -17.28 -14.52
C PHE A 57 -2.76 -17.58 -13.04
N ASN A 58 -2.07 -16.80 -12.22
CA ASN A 58 -2.22 -16.84 -10.79
C ASN A 58 -3.20 -15.75 -10.37
N LEU A 59 -4.32 -16.12 -9.75
CA LEU A 59 -5.32 -15.17 -9.27
C LEU A 59 -5.34 -15.19 -7.75
N VAL A 60 -4.99 -14.06 -7.12
CA VAL A 60 -5.04 -13.95 -5.66
C VAL A 60 -6.51 -13.95 -5.19
N PRO A 61 -6.90 -14.78 -4.20
CA PRO A 61 -8.29 -14.86 -3.75
C PRO A 61 -8.87 -13.53 -3.26
N SER A 62 -8.10 -12.72 -2.53
CA SER A 62 -8.53 -11.39 -2.08
C SER A 62 -8.81 -10.42 -3.24
N LEU A 63 -8.13 -10.55 -4.39
CA LEU A 63 -8.44 -9.79 -5.59
C LEU A 63 -9.81 -10.20 -6.15
N ILE A 64 -10.08 -11.51 -6.24
CA ILE A 64 -11.37 -12.02 -6.72
C ILE A 64 -12.50 -11.56 -5.80
N GLU A 65 -12.31 -11.63 -4.48
CA GLU A 65 -13.29 -11.16 -3.51
C GLU A 65 -13.63 -9.67 -3.72
N GLN A 66 -12.62 -8.83 -3.94
CA GLN A 66 -12.84 -7.40 -4.19
C GLN A 66 -13.52 -7.14 -5.54
N ILE A 67 -13.23 -7.91 -6.59
CA ILE A 67 -13.93 -7.82 -7.87
C ILE A 67 -15.40 -8.18 -7.68
N GLU A 68 -15.70 -9.29 -6.99
CA GLU A 68 -17.06 -9.74 -6.69
C GLU A 68 -17.84 -8.69 -5.88
N ASP A 69 -17.20 -8.08 -4.88
CA ASP A 69 -17.79 -6.98 -4.10
C ASP A 69 -18.09 -5.76 -4.97
N ILE A 70 -17.18 -5.36 -5.87
CA ILE A 70 -17.39 -4.18 -6.72
C ILE A 70 -18.52 -4.41 -7.74
N VAL A 71 -18.69 -5.61 -8.29
CA VAL A 71 -19.75 -5.87 -9.30
C VAL A 71 -21.14 -6.04 -8.70
N ASP A 72 -21.22 -6.28 -7.39
CA ASP A 72 -22.47 -6.34 -6.63
C ASP A 72 -23.18 -4.97 -6.69
N PRO A 73 -24.44 -4.89 -7.17
CA PRO A 73 -25.17 -3.62 -7.23
C PRO A 73 -25.39 -2.95 -5.86
N ASP A 74 -25.42 -3.71 -4.77
CA ASP A 74 -25.71 -3.21 -3.42
C ASP A 74 -24.45 -2.74 -2.68
N SER A 75 -23.26 -3.10 -3.17
CA SER A 75 -22.00 -2.69 -2.54
C SER A 75 -21.59 -1.27 -2.91
N LYS A 76 -21.03 -0.54 -1.94
CA LYS A 76 -20.47 0.80 -2.15
C LYS A 76 -19.24 0.70 -3.07
N LYS A 77 -19.19 1.56 -4.09
CA LYS A 77 -18.07 1.58 -5.03
C LYS A 77 -16.91 2.39 -4.47
N ASP A 78 -15.76 2.34 -5.15
CA ASP A 78 -14.62 3.15 -4.75
C ASP A 78 -14.90 4.65 -4.88
N LYS A 79 -14.14 5.44 -4.12
CA LYS A 79 -14.30 6.90 -4.06
C LYS A 79 -14.22 7.58 -5.42
N SER A 80 -13.41 7.08 -6.36
CA SER A 80 -13.30 7.68 -7.69
C SER A 80 -14.53 7.39 -8.55
N TYR A 81 -15.14 6.22 -8.40
CA TYR A 81 -16.42 5.87 -9.03
C TYR A 81 -17.54 6.80 -8.54
N GLU A 82 -17.70 6.94 -7.22
CA GLU A 82 -18.72 7.80 -6.61
C GLU A 82 -18.57 9.26 -7.03
N LEU A 83 -17.32 9.77 -7.01
CA LEU A 83 -17.02 11.12 -7.44
C LEU A 83 -17.17 11.32 -8.95
N THR A 84 -17.12 10.27 -9.76
CA THR A 84 -17.41 10.36 -11.20
C THR A 84 -18.92 10.54 -11.43
N LEU A 85 -19.77 9.84 -10.68
CA LEU A 85 -21.23 9.97 -10.78
C LEU A 85 -21.75 11.33 -10.29
N LYS A 86 -21.07 11.95 -9.32
CA LYS A 86 -21.48 13.24 -8.78
C LYS A 86 -21.35 14.35 -9.82
N LYS A 87 -22.40 15.17 -9.97
CA LYS A 87 -22.41 16.30 -10.91
C LYS A 87 -21.43 17.36 -10.44
N PRO A 88 -20.64 18.00 -11.33
CA PRO A 88 -19.63 18.97 -10.91
C PRO A 88 -20.12 20.18 -10.11
N LYS A 89 -21.39 20.55 -10.30
CA LYS A 89 -22.04 21.64 -9.54
C LYS A 89 -22.30 21.27 -8.06
N ASP A 90 -22.42 19.98 -7.76
CA ASP A 90 -22.73 19.46 -6.43
C ASP A 90 -21.45 19.03 -5.69
N LEU A 91 -20.29 19.06 -6.37
CA LEU A 91 -18.99 18.79 -5.77
C LEU A 91 -18.59 19.92 -4.82
N THR A 92 -18.21 19.52 -3.61
CA THR A 92 -17.52 20.37 -2.63
C THR A 92 -16.10 20.69 -3.10
N GLU A 93 -15.48 21.72 -2.52
CA GLU A 93 -14.09 22.07 -2.84
C GLU A 93 -13.10 20.93 -2.54
N PRO A 94 -13.19 20.20 -1.40
CA PRO A 94 -12.35 19.02 -1.15
C PRO A 94 -12.51 17.91 -2.19
N GLU A 95 -13.73 17.67 -2.69
CA GLU A 95 -13.98 16.65 -3.72
C GLU A 95 -13.40 17.07 -5.08
N LYS A 96 -13.51 18.36 -5.45
CA LYS A 96 -12.86 18.89 -6.65
C LYS A 96 -11.35 18.76 -6.57
N LEU A 97 -10.78 19.03 -5.40
CA LEU A 97 -9.36 18.86 -5.15
C LEU A 97 -8.94 17.38 -5.28
N PHE A 98 -9.73 16.47 -4.71
CA PHE A 98 -9.50 15.03 -4.86
C PHE A 98 -9.47 14.63 -6.34
N ILE A 99 -10.44 15.09 -7.14
CA ILE A 99 -10.49 14.80 -8.58
C ILE A 99 -9.23 15.34 -9.27
N LEU A 100 -8.87 16.60 -9.07
CA LEU A 100 -7.69 17.19 -9.72
C LEU A 100 -6.36 16.54 -9.29
N ARG A 101 -6.32 15.92 -8.11
CA ARG A 101 -5.15 15.17 -7.62
C ARG A 101 -5.09 13.76 -8.24
N ASN A 102 -6.20 13.04 -8.20
CA ASN A 102 -6.21 11.59 -8.44
C ASN A 102 -6.65 11.20 -9.85
N PHE A 103 -7.41 12.04 -10.56
CA PHE A 103 -7.95 11.69 -11.89
C PHE A 103 -6.92 11.93 -13.01
N PHE A 104 -5.64 11.98 -12.67
CA PHE A 104 -4.49 11.94 -13.58
C PHE A 104 -3.50 10.84 -13.20
N MET A 105 -3.89 9.94 -12.29
CA MET A 105 -3.12 8.74 -11.92
C MET A 105 -3.32 7.68 -13.01
N ALA A 106 -2.58 7.86 -14.10
CA ALA A 106 -2.48 6.99 -15.25
C ALA A 106 -1.16 7.35 -15.95
N ASN A 107 -0.58 6.46 -16.77
CA ASN A 107 0.62 6.80 -17.51
C ASN A 107 0.38 8.01 -18.44
N TRP A 108 1.12 9.10 -18.25
CA TRP A 108 0.87 10.34 -18.99
C TRP A 108 1.11 10.19 -20.49
N ASP A 109 2.07 9.34 -20.87
CA ASP A 109 2.49 9.19 -22.25
C ASP A 109 1.60 8.19 -23.01
N MET A 110 1.28 7.07 -22.38
CA MET A 110 0.55 5.97 -23.02
C MET A 110 -0.96 6.01 -22.78
N MET A 111 -1.44 6.68 -21.73
CA MET A 111 -2.86 6.68 -21.37
C MET A 111 -3.50 8.07 -21.43
N ILE A 112 -2.77 9.15 -21.11
CA ILE A 112 -3.34 10.50 -21.11
C ILE A 112 -3.14 11.21 -22.46
N LYS A 113 -1.90 11.29 -22.95
CA LYS A 113 -1.57 11.94 -24.24
C LYS A 113 -2.40 11.46 -25.43
N PRO A 114 -2.79 10.18 -25.55
CA PRO A 114 -3.63 9.72 -26.66
C PRO A 114 -5.02 10.36 -26.70
N PHE A 115 -5.49 10.97 -25.61
CA PHE A 115 -6.74 11.71 -25.55
C PHE A 115 -6.43 13.22 -25.50
N PRO A 116 -6.53 13.96 -26.62
CA PRO A 116 -6.12 15.37 -26.67
C PRO A 116 -6.76 16.23 -25.58
N ARG A 117 -8.06 16.03 -25.33
CA ARG A 117 -8.78 16.74 -24.27
C ARG A 117 -8.27 16.41 -22.87
N TYR A 118 -7.90 15.15 -22.61
CA TYR A 118 -7.41 14.74 -21.31
C TYR A 118 -6.02 15.35 -21.05
N TYR A 119 -5.17 15.36 -22.07
CA TYR A 119 -3.87 16.02 -22.03
C TYR A 119 -3.99 17.54 -21.82
N ASP A 120 -4.92 18.21 -22.50
CA ASP A 120 -5.20 19.64 -22.28
C ASP A 120 -5.58 19.93 -20.82
N LEU A 121 -6.40 19.06 -20.21
CA LEU A 121 -6.81 19.18 -18.81
C LEU A 121 -5.64 18.94 -17.85
N LEU A 122 -4.74 17.99 -18.16
CA LEU A 122 -3.51 17.78 -17.39
C LEU A 122 -2.60 19.02 -17.46
N VAL A 123 -2.36 19.55 -18.66
CA VAL A 123 -1.56 20.77 -18.85
C VAL A 123 -2.18 21.94 -18.09
N LYS A 124 -3.51 22.08 -18.14
CA LYS A 124 -4.25 23.09 -17.38
C LYS A 124 -4.10 22.90 -15.87
N ARG A 125 -4.22 21.67 -15.37
CA ARG A 125 -4.00 21.36 -13.94
C ARG A 125 -2.57 21.72 -13.51
N GLY A 126 -1.61 21.63 -14.42
CA GLY A 126 -0.18 21.81 -14.20
C GLY A 126 0.54 20.47 -14.17
N ARG A 127 1.87 20.45 -14.14
CA ARG A 127 2.65 19.22 -13.91
C ARG A 127 3.04 19.03 -12.44
N HIS A 128 3.27 20.13 -11.72
CA HIS A 128 3.40 20.15 -10.27
C HIS A 128 2.04 20.44 -9.63
N PHE A 129 1.66 19.67 -8.60
CA PHE A 129 0.40 19.86 -7.87
C PHE A 129 0.71 19.98 -6.40
N SER A 130 1.17 21.16 -5.97
CA SER A 130 1.37 21.40 -4.55
C SER A 130 0.03 21.77 -3.87
N PRO A 131 -0.09 21.57 -2.55
CA PRO A 131 -1.20 22.09 -1.77
C PRO A 131 -1.42 23.61 -1.92
N GLU A 132 -0.36 24.38 -2.20
CA GLU A 132 -0.47 25.84 -2.40
C GLU A 132 -1.17 26.18 -3.74
N GLU A 133 -0.92 25.39 -4.78
CA GLU A 133 -1.51 25.58 -6.12
C GLU A 133 -2.91 24.96 -6.23
N ALA A 134 -3.23 23.98 -5.38
CA ALA A 134 -4.45 23.18 -5.39
C ALA A 134 -5.75 24.00 -5.38
N SER A 135 -5.94 24.91 -4.42
CA SER A 135 -7.16 25.75 -4.35
C SER A 135 -7.26 26.74 -5.51
N SER A 136 -6.12 27.23 -6.01
CA SER A 136 -6.11 28.07 -7.22
C SER A 136 -6.47 27.26 -8.46
N ALA A 137 -6.07 25.99 -8.53
CA ALA A 137 -6.37 25.08 -9.63
C ALA A 137 -7.87 24.79 -9.72
N VAL A 138 -8.53 24.52 -8.60
CA VAL A 138 -9.99 24.30 -8.56
C VAL A 138 -10.76 25.46 -9.19
N LYS A 139 -10.37 26.70 -8.90
CA LYS A 139 -11.02 27.91 -9.45
C LYS A 139 -10.82 28.09 -10.96
N ARG A 140 -9.80 27.45 -11.55
CA ARG A 140 -9.52 27.52 -12.99
C ARG A 140 -10.39 26.57 -13.81
N PHE A 141 -10.97 25.54 -13.19
CA PHE A 141 -11.75 24.50 -13.87
C PHE A 141 -13.25 24.84 -13.87
N THR A 142 -13.85 24.75 -15.05
CA THR A 142 -15.30 24.86 -15.24
C THR A 142 -16.01 23.55 -14.91
N SER A 143 -17.33 23.59 -14.68
CA SER A 143 -18.12 22.36 -14.49
C SER A 143 -18.00 21.39 -15.65
N GLN A 144 -17.97 21.88 -16.89
CA GLN A 144 -17.80 21.01 -18.07
C GLN A 144 -16.42 20.35 -18.12
N GLU A 145 -15.36 21.04 -17.68
CA GLU A 145 -14.01 20.46 -17.61
C GLU A 145 -13.90 19.39 -16.52
N PHE A 146 -14.62 19.55 -15.41
CA PHE A 146 -14.77 18.48 -14.42
C PHE A 146 -15.54 17.28 -14.98
N THR A 147 -16.65 17.49 -15.70
CA THR A 147 -17.37 16.39 -16.37
C THR A 147 -16.46 15.66 -17.36
N ASP A 148 -15.70 16.41 -18.18
CA ASP A 148 -14.77 15.83 -19.14
C ASP A 148 -13.66 15.03 -18.42
N LEU A 149 -13.08 15.57 -17.35
CA LEU A 149 -12.03 14.90 -16.56
C LEU A 149 -12.55 13.62 -15.90
N GLN A 150 -13.73 13.69 -15.27
CA GLN A 150 -14.40 12.55 -14.64
C GLN A 150 -14.58 11.40 -15.65
N LEU A 151 -15.04 11.72 -16.86
CA LEU A 151 -15.22 10.72 -17.90
C LEU A 151 -13.88 10.18 -18.43
N LEU A 152 -12.97 11.08 -18.80
CA LEU A 152 -11.72 10.71 -19.49
C LEU A 152 -10.80 9.89 -18.61
N PHE A 153 -10.77 10.15 -17.30
CA PHE A 153 -10.06 9.30 -16.35
C PHE A 153 -10.52 7.84 -16.46
N ASN A 154 -11.83 7.60 -16.33
CA ASN A 154 -12.36 6.23 -16.38
C ASN A 154 -12.27 5.61 -17.77
N LEU A 155 -12.48 6.38 -18.84
CA LEU A 155 -12.39 5.89 -20.21
C LEU A 155 -10.96 5.49 -20.59
N ALA A 156 -9.95 6.23 -20.13
CA ALA A 156 -8.55 5.93 -20.43
C ALA A 156 -8.06 4.61 -19.80
N TRP A 157 -8.66 4.21 -18.68
CA TRP A 157 -8.37 2.95 -18.00
C TRP A 157 -9.02 1.72 -18.62
N ILE A 158 -10.01 1.88 -19.52
CA ILE A 158 -10.58 0.71 -20.22
C ILE A 158 -9.58 0.25 -21.30
N ASP A 159 -9.25 -1.04 -21.35
CA ASP A 159 -8.35 -1.60 -22.38
C ASP A 159 -8.81 -1.21 -23.81
N PRO A 160 -7.89 -0.87 -24.73
CA PRO A 160 -8.22 -0.54 -26.12
C PRO A 160 -9.17 -1.54 -26.81
N ILE A 161 -9.07 -2.85 -26.54
CA ILE A 161 -9.91 -3.89 -27.13
C ILE A 161 -11.40 -3.66 -26.85
N PHE A 162 -11.73 -3.20 -25.64
CA PHE A 162 -13.12 -2.95 -25.25
C PHE A 162 -13.59 -1.61 -25.78
N ARG A 163 -12.73 -0.58 -25.74
CA ARG A 163 -13.00 0.75 -26.31
C ARG A 163 -13.32 0.69 -27.81
N GLU A 164 -12.65 -0.18 -28.55
CA GLU A 164 -12.82 -0.33 -30.00
C GLU A 164 -14.04 -1.19 -30.38
N LYS A 165 -14.34 -2.22 -29.57
CA LYS A 165 -15.43 -3.18 -29.84
C LYS A 165 -16.80 -2.66 -29.41
N ASP A 166 -16.90 -1.96 -28.29
CA ASP A 166 -18.17 -1.41 -27.82
C ASP A 166 -18.54 -0.14 -28.59
N SER A 167 -19.72 -0.16 -29.23
CA SER A 167 -20.18 0.96 -30.05
C SER A 167 -20.38 2.27 -29.27
N GLY A 168 -20.76 2.18 -28.00
CA GLY A 168 -20.95 3.33 -27.13
C GLY A 168 -19.62 3.97 -26.73
N LEU A 169 -18.66 3.16 -26.28
CA LEU A 169 -17.30 3.64 -25.96
C LEU A 169 -16.61 4.22 -27.19
N LYS A 170 -16.74 3.59 -28.35
CA LYS A 170 -16.20 4.08 -29.63
C LYS A 170 -16.78 5.44 -30.03
N GLU A 171 -18.08 5.67 -29.78
CA GLU A 171 -18.70 6.97 -30.02
C GLU A 171 -18.13 8.04 -29.07
N LEU A 172 -17.88 7.70 -27.81
CA LEU A 172 -17.24 8.63 -26.85
C LEU A 172 -15.82 9.01 -27.26
N LEU A 173 -15.06 8.06 -27.82
CA LEU A 173 -13.74 8.36 -28.41
C LEU A 173 -13.84 9.36 -29.55
N ARG A 174 -14.83 9.18 -30.45
CA ARG A 174 -15.08 10.11 -31.56
C ARG A 174 -15.50 11.50 -31.07
N LYS A 175 -16.34 11.54 -30.02
CA LYS A 175 -16.83 12.78 -29.40
C LYS A 175 -15.67 13.58 -28.79
N GLY A 176 -14.77 12.93 -28.06
CA GLY A 176 -13.49 13.46 -27.57
C GLY A 176 -13.54 14.57 -26.50
N LYS A 177 -14.63 15.35 -26.41
CA LYS A 177 -14.84 16.44 -25.44
C LYS A 177 -16.32 16.81 -25.30
N TYR A 178 -16.65 17.66 -24.33
CA TYR A 178 -18.01 18.11 -24.03
C TYR A 178 -18.94 16.94 -23.68
N PHE A 179 -18.45 16.11 -22.77
CA PHE A 179 -19.15 14.91 -22.32
C PHE A 179 -20.36 15.27 -21.45
N SER A 180 -21.35 14.37 -21.46
CA SER A 180 -22.60 14.49 -20.70
C SER A 180 -22.54 13.65 -19.42
N GLU A 181 -23.51 13.84 -18.53
CA GLU A 181 -23.68 12.97 -17.35
C GLU A 181 -24.07 11.53 -17.73
N ASP A 182 -24.81 11.35 -18.83
CA ASP A 182 -25.17 10.02 -19.34
C ASP A 182 -23.94 9.32 -19.93
N ASP A 183 -23.02 10.07 -20.55
CA ASP A 183 -21.76 9.52 -21.04
C ASP A 183 -20.92 8.96 -19.87
N LYS A 184 -20.91 9.64 -18.71
CA LYS A 184 -20.21 9.15 -17.51
C LYS A 184 -20.81 7.83 -17.01
N ARG A 185 -22.14 7.74 -16.97
CA ARG A 185 -22.84 6.50 -16.56
C ARG A 185 -22.52 5.36 -17.51
N LEU A 186 -22.55 5.60 -18.82
CA LEU A 186 -22.21 4.60 -19.82
C LEU A 186 -20.80 4.03 -19.60
N VAL A 187 -19.79 4.87 -19.38
CA VAL A 187 -18.41 4.39 -19.13
C VAL A 187 -18.35 3.53 -17.87
N LEU A 188 -18.97 3.96 -16.77
CA LEU A 188 -18.97 3.24 -15.51
C LEU A 188 -19.75 1.92 -15.59
N GLU A 189 -20.90 1.90 -16.26
CA GLU A 189 -21.67 0.68 -16.54
C GLU A 189 -20.83 -0.32 -17.33
N LYS A 190 -20.12 0.14 -18.36
CA LYS A 190 -19.23 -0.70 -19.17
C LYS A 190 -18.07 -1.27 -18.38
N GLN A 191 -17.51 -0.51 -17.43
CA GLN A 191 -16.51 -1.03 -16.51
C GLN A 191 -17.05 -2.20 -15.67
N ILE A 192 -18.25 -2.05 -15.10
CA ILE A 192 -18.88 -3.14 -14.33
C ILE A 192 -19.22 -4.35 -15.22
N GLU A 193 -19.69 -4.13 -16.46
CA GLU A 193 -19.91 -5.21 -17.42
C GLU A 193 -18.62 -6.00 -17.71
N ILE A 194 -17.51 -5.32 -17.97
CA ILE A 194 -16.20 -5.96 -18.20
C ILE A 194 -15.79 -6.79 -16.98
N MET A 195 -15.90 -6.21 -15.77
CA MET A 195 -15.52 -6.90 -14.54
C MET A 195 -16.33 -8.18 -14.30
N ARG A 196 -17.63 -8.17 -14.62
CA ARG A 196 -18.50 -9.36 -14.48
C ARG A 196 -18.09 -10.52 -15.39
N GLU A 197 -17.46 -10.23 -16.52
CA GLU A 197 -17.04 -11.25 -17.50
C GLU A 197 -15.70 -11.91 -17.16
N ILE A 198 -14.92 -11.37 -16.20
CA ILE A 198 -13.60 -11.89 -15.83
C ILE A 198 -13.71 -13.35 -15.36
N MET A 199 -14.35 -13.59 -14.22
CA MET A 199 -14.40 -14.94 -13.62
C MET A 199 -15.05 -15.99 -14.55
N PRO A 200 -16.19 -15.71 -15.22
CA PRO A 200 -16.76 -16.65 -16.20
C PRO A 200 -15.82 -16.98 -17.36
N THR A 201 -15.08 -15.99 -17.89
CA THR A 201 -14.13 -16.20 -19.00
C THR A 201 -12.96 -17.07 -18.56
N TYR A 202 -12.34 -16.76 -17.43
CA TYR A 202 -11.25 -17.56 -16.86
C TYR A 202 -11.69 -19.00 -16.60
N LYS A 203 -12.86 -19.20 -16.00
CA LYS A 203 -13.42 -20.53 -15.77
C LYS A 203 -13.58 -21.30 -17.08
N LYS A 204 -14.20 -20.68 -18.09
CA LYS A 204 -14.43 -21.32 -19.41
C LYS A 204 -13.11 -21.69 -20.10
N MET A 205 -12.11 -20.83 -20.04
CA MET A 205 -10.81 -21.06 -20.67
C MET A 205 -9.98 -22.11 -19.93
N GLN A 206 -10.10 -22.19 -18.61
CA GLN A 206 -9.52 -23.28 -17.84
C GLN A 206 -10.21 -24.61 -18.16
N ASP A 207 -11.53 -24.62 -18.29
CA ASP A 207 -12.30 -25.80 -18.64
C ASP A 207 -11.99 -26.30 -20.07
N SER A 208 -11.56 -25.42 -20.98
CA SER A 208 -11.08 -25.80 -22.33
C SER A 208 -9.61 -26.24 -22.37
N GLY A 209 -8.86 -26.06 -21.27
CA GLY A 209 -7.45 -26.47 -21.15
C GLY A 209 -6.42 -25.51 -21.76
N ASN A 210 -6.85 -24.36 -22.30
CA ASN A 210 -5.92 -23.33 -22.82
C ASN A 210 -5.16 -22.62 -21.69
N ILE A 211 -5.75 -22.55 -20.51
CA ILE A 211 -5.10 -21.94 -19.34
C ILE A 211 -5.18 -22.86 -18.13
N GLU A 212 -4.26 -22.64 -17.19
CA GLU A 212 -4.36 -23.11 -15.82
C GLU A 212 -4.56 -21.91 -14.90
N ILE A 213 -5.38 -22.05 -13.86
CA ILE A 213 -5.50 -21.05 -12.80
C ILE A 213 -4.85 -21.60 -11.53
N SER A 214 -3.82 -20.92 -11.05
CA SER A 214 -3.18 -21.15 -9.76
C SER A 214 -3.62 -20.09 -8.73
N VAL A 215 -3.33 -20.31 -7.45
CA VAL A 215 -3.72 -19.42 -6.36
C VAL A 215 -2.52 -18.88 -5.57
N SER A 216 -2.74 -17.88 -4.75
CA SER A 216 -1.83 -17.48 -3.66
C SER A 216 -2.55 -17.65 -2.33
N PRO A 217 -1.86 -17.56 -1.18
CA PRO A 217 -2.55 -17.50 0.11
C PRO A 217 -3.48 -16.28 0.15
N PHE A 218 -4.59 -16.39 0.88
CA PHE A 218 -5.79 -15.60 0.61
C PHE A 218 -5.59 -14.08 0.51
N PHE A 219 -4.97 -13.45 1.52
CA PHE A 219 -4.68 -12.01 1.56
C PHE A 219 -3.22 -11.70 1.24
N HIS A 220 -2.57 -12.57 0.46
CA HIS A 220 -1.20 -12.37 -0.01
C HIS A 220 -0.12 -12.16 1.09
N PRO A 221 -0.13 -12.89 2.23
CA PRO A 221 0.92 -12.78 3.25
C PRO A 221 2.24 -13.42 2.81
N ILE A 222 3.35 -12.99 3.44
CA ILE A 222 4.64 -13.67 3.34
C ILE A 222 4.62 -14.92 4.24
N LEU A 223 4.17 -16.06 3.70
CA LEU A 223 3.97 -17.32 4.47
C LEU A 223 5.15 -17.69 5.40
N PRO A 224 6.43 -17.60 4.97
CA PRO A 224 7.54 -17.89 5.86
C PRO A 224 7.56 -17.03 7.13
N LEU A 225 7.23 -15.74 7.04
CA LEU A 225 7.22 -14.82 8.17
C LEU A 225 6.03 -15.04 9.11
N LEU A 226 4.89 -15.51 8.59
CA LEU A 226 3.78 -15.95 9.45
C LEU A 226 4.16 -17.24 10.20
N CYS A 227 4.80 -18.19 9.51
CA CYS A 227 5.23 -19.45 10.13
C CYS A 227 6.18 -19.23 11.31
N ASP A 228 7.26 -18.46 11.09
CA ASP A 228 8.19 -18.00 12.12
C ASP A 228 9.05 -16.86 11.58
N SER A 229 8.88 -15.64 12.10
CA SER A 229 9.63 -14.47 11.62
C SER A 229 11.15 -14.58 11.85
N ASP A 230 11.61 -15.47 12.74
CA ASP A 230 13.03 -15.77 12.91
C ASP A 230 13.67 -16.38 11.65
N VAL A 231 12.88 -16.96 10.75
CA VAL A 231 13.35 -17.48 9.45
C VAL A 231 14.10 -16.43 8.63
N ALA A 232 13.82 -15.15 8.86
CA ALA A 232 14.53 -14.07 8.19
C ALA A 232 16.03 -14.03 8.49
N ARG A 233 16.48 -14.51 9.67
CA ARG A 233 17.91 -14.65 9.97
C ARG A 233 18.58 -15.76 9.16
N ALA A 234 17.84 -16.80 8.75
CA ALA A 234 18.39 -17.84 7.90
C ALA A 234 18.69 -17.31 6.49
N ALA A 235 17.91 -16.34 6.01
CA ALA A 235 18.13 -15.69 4.72
C ALA A 235 19.13 -14.51 4.79
N TYR A 236 19.13 -13.77 5.91
CA TYR A 236 19.99 -12.61 6.14
C TYR A 236 20.38 -12.51 7.63
N PRO A 237 21.55 -13.07 8.04
CA PRO A 237 21.91 -13.22 9.46
C PRO A 237 21.95 -11.92 10.28
N GLU A 238 22.27 -10.79 9.67
CA GLU A 238 22.40 -9.48 10.34
C GLU A 238 21.06 -8.73 10.46
N ILE A 239 19.93 -9.34 10.11
CA ILE A 239 18.63 -8.66 10.12
C ILE A 239 18.21 -8.33 11.56
N LYS A 240 17.76 -7.09 11.77
CA LYS A 240 17.16 -6.66 13.03
C LYS A 240 15.70 -7.07 13.06
N LEU A 241 15.31 -7.99 13.92
CA LEU A 241 13.92 -8.43 14.02
C LEU A 241 13.09 -7.53 14.96
N PRO A 242 11.75 -7.55 14.83
CA PRO A 242 10.85 -6.92 15.79
C PRO A 242 11.08 -7.44 17.21
N LYS A 243 10.73 -6.63 18.20
CA LYS A 243 10.85 -7.01 19.62
C LYS A 243 9.95 -8.19 19.97
N ILE A 244 8.80 -8.28 19.31
CA ILE A 244 7.85 -9.38 19.43
C ILE A 244 8.08 -10.31 18.24
N ASN A 245 8.51 -11.55 18.50
CA ASN A 245 8.64 -12.54 17.44
C ASN A 245 7.24 -13.00 17.00
N PHE A 246 6.92 -12.82 15.73
CA PHE A 246 5.67 -13.29 15.12
C PHE A 246 5.83 -14.75 14.68
N ARG A 247 5.07 -15.67 15.28
CA ARG A 247 5.17 -17.12 15.02
C ARG A 247 3.80 -17.79 15.11
N HIS A 248 3.08 -17.76 14.00
CA HIS A 248 1.71 -18.23 13.84
C HIS A 248 1.54 -19.08 12.57
N PRO A 249 2.14 -20.29 12.52
CA PRO A 249 1.93 -21.20 11.40
C PRO A 249 0.46 -21.59 11.20
N GLU A 250 -0.38 -21.46 12.23
CA GLU A 250 -1.83 -21.61 12.11
C GLU A 250 -2.49 -20.57 11.19
N ASP A 251 -1.99 -19.33 11.16
CA ASP A 251 -2.53 -18.28 10.28
C ASP A 251 -2.09 -18.54 8.84
N ALA A 252 -0.82 -18.93 8.65
CA ALA A 252 -0.31 -19.39 7.35
C ALA A 252 -1.16 -20.54 6.79
N LYS A 253 -1.50 -21.52 7.63
CA LYS A 253 -2.38 -22.62 7.25
C LYS A 253 -3.80 -22.14 6.91
N ALA A 254 -4.39 -21.29 7.75
CA ALA A 254 -5.72 -20.75 7.52
C ALA A 254 -5.81 -20.01 6.18
N GLN A 255 -4.83 -19.15 5.87
CA GLN A 255 -4.80 -18.41 4.60
C GLN A 255 -4.64 -19.30 3.37
N ILE A 256 -3.90 -20.42 3.47
CA ILE A 256 -3.79 -21.42 2.40
C ILE A 256 -5.12 -22.18 2.24
N ASP A 257 -5.70 -22.66 3.32
CA ASP A 257 -6.95 -23.44 3.31
C ASP A 257 -8.12 -22.59 2.79
N MET A 258 -8.20 -21.32 3.21
CA MET A 258 -9.16 -20.33 2.71
C MET A 258 -9.01 -20.15 1.19
N ALA A 259 -7.77 -20.02 0.69
CA ALA A 259 -7.52 -19.86 -0.75
C ALA A 259 -7.99 -21.07 -1.55
N VAL A 260 -7.65 -22.28 -1.10
CA VAL A 260 -8.05 -23.54 -1.76
C VAL A 260 -9.57 -23.68 -1.75
N LYS A 261 -10.22 -23.42 -0.62
CA LYS A 261 -11.68 -23.48 -0.48
C LYS A 261 -12.37 -22.49 -1.41
N PHE A 262 -11.97 -21.21 -1.33
CA PHE A 262 -12.55 -20.11 -2.10
C PHE A 262 -12.44 -20.34 -3.61
N TYR A 263 -11.29 -20.83 -4.06
CA TYR A 263 -11.08 -21.22 -5.46
C TYR A 263 -11.98 -22.39 -5.85
N THR A 264 -12.04 -23.44 -5.02
CA THR A 264 -12.80 -24.66 -5.33
C THR A 264 -14.29 -24.35 -5.52
N GLU A 265 -14.84 -23.49 -4.68
CA GLU A 265 -16.24 -23.05 -4.76
C GLU A 265 -16.57 -22.32 -6.07
N ARG A 266 -15.61 -21.56 -6.63
CA ARG A 266 -15.81 -20.74 -7.84
C ARG A 266 -15.50 -21.48 -9.14
N PHE A 267 -14.45 -22.30 -9.13
CA PHE A 267 -13.96 -22.98 -10.33
C PHE A 267 -14.43 -24.44 -10.44
N GLY A 268 -14.96 -25.02 -9.36
CA GLY A 268 -15.55 -26.36 -9.32
C GLY A 268 -14.52 -27.50 -9.23
N ARG A 269 -13.25 -27.18 -8.95
CA ARG A 269 -12.14 -28.12 -8.77
C ARG A 269 -11.09 -27.49 -7.83
N PRO A 270 -10.27 -28.27 -7.10
CA PRO A 270 -9.17 -27.70 -6.33
C PRO A 270 -8.06 -27.15 -7.25
N PRO A 271 -7.33 -26.10 -6.83
CA PRO A 271 -6.20 -25.60 -7.59
C PRO A 271 -5.04 -26.61 -7.52
N ARG A 272 -4.27 -26.73 -8.61
CA ARG A 272 -3.08 -27.61 -8.63
C ARG A 272 -1.82 -26.92 -8.16
N GLY A 273 -1.74 -25.60 -8.35
CA GLY A 273 -0.54 -24.81 -8.14
C GLY A 273 -0.75 -23.63 -7.23
N MET A 274 0.36 -23.17 -6.65
CA MET A 274 0.41 -21.91 -5.92
C MET A 274 1.61 -21.06 -6.34
N TRP A 275 1.39 -19.77 -6.54
CA TRP A 275 2.45 -18.77 -6.41
C TRP A 275 2.43 -18.27 -4.97
N PRO A 276 3.39 -18.68 -4.11
CA PRO A 276 3.51 -18.07 -2.79
C PRO A 276 3.75 -16.58 -2.96
N SER A 277 3.12 -15.76 -2.12
CA SER A 277 3.21 -14.29 -2.23
C SER A 277 4.66 -13.84 -2.37
N GLU A 278 4.97 -13.06 -3.40
CA GLU A 278 6.34 -12.58 -3.67
C GLU A 278 7.36 -13.71 -3.93
N GLY A 279 6.90 -14.86 -4.42
CA GLY A 279 7.72 -16.07 -4.54
C GLY A 279 8.30 -16.55 -3.22
N SER A 280 7.70 -16.16 -2.08
CA SER A 280 8.27 -16.38 -0.74
C SER A 280 8.13 -17.80 -0.24
N VAL A 281 9.25 -18.45 0.05
CA VAL A 281 9.29 -19.86 0.42
C VAL A 281 10.15 -20.13 1.66
N SER A 282 9.81 -21.21 2.35
CA SER A 282 10.60 -21.88 3.39
C SER A 282 10.16 -23.34 3.46
N GLU A 283 10.92 -24.20 4.15
CA GLU A 283 10.53 -25.61 4.29
C GLU A 283 9.21 -25.79 5.05
N GLN A 284 9.01 -25.01 6.11
CA GLN A 284 7.78 -25.03 6.90
C GLN A 284 6.56 -24.54 6.09
N ALA A 285 6.72 -23.48 5.29
CA ALA A 285 5.66 -23.05 4.37
C ALA A 285 5.37 -24.13 3.32
N ALA A 286 6.39 -24.81 2.79
CA ALA A 286 6.23 -25.91 1.83
C ALA A 286 5.50 -27.12 2.45
N ASP A 287 5.73 -27.44 3.73
CA ASP A 287 4.97 -28.48 4.45
C ASP A 287 3.46 -28.13 4.47
N LEU A 288 3.09 -26.91 4.84
CA LEU A 288 1.69 -26.45 4.90
C LEU A 288 1.03 -26.43 3.50
N ILE A 289 1.75 -25.98 2.48
CA ILE A 289 1.29 -25.97 1.09
C ILE A 289 1.02 -27.41 0.60
N THR A 290 1.91 -28.35 0.93
CA THR A 290 1.75 -29.76 0.55
C THR A 290 0.57 -30.40 1.28
N GLU A 291 0.37 -30.08 2.56
CA GLU A 291 -0.76 -30.55 3.36
C GLU A 291 -2.11 -30.10 2.78
N ALA A 292 -2.18 -28.89 2.22
CA ALA A 292 -3.36 -28.37 1.53
C ALA A 292 -3.65 -29.04 0.17
N GLY A 293 -2.79 -29.98 -0.27
CA GLY A 293 -2.99 -30.79 -1.46
C GLY A 293 -2.45 -30.19 -2.77
N LEU A 294 -1.80 -29.04 -2.71
CA LEU A 294 -1.15 -28.38 -3.84
C LEU A 294 0.01 -29.23 -4.38
N LYS A 295 0.21 -29.22 -5.70
CA LYS A 295 1.15 -30.11 -6.41
C LYS A 295 2.43 -29.40 -6.85
N TRP A 296 2.35 -28.09 -7.06
CA TRP A 296 3.51 -27.31 -7.45
C TRP A 296 3.49 -25.91 -6.86
N ILE A 297 4.70 -25.37 -6.66
CA ILE A 297 4.95 -23.94 -6.41
C ILE A 297 5.99 -23.40 -7.38
N ALA A 298 6.04 -22.07 -7.50
CA ALA A 298 7.11 -21.40 -8.21
C ALA A 298 7.78 -20.33 -7.35
N THR A 299 9.07 -20.10 -7.61
CA THR A 299 9.90 -19.10 -6.89
C THR A 299 11.07 -18.65 -7.78
N ASP A 300 12.06 -17.92 -7.23
CA ASP A 300 13.13 -17.28 -8.00
C ASP A 300 14.40 -18.13 -8.16
N GLU A 301 15.14 -17.88 -9.25
CA GLU A 301 16.41 -18.55 -9.55
C GLU A 301 17.46 -18.44 -8.45
N GLU A 302 17.53 -17.33 -7.71
CA GLU A 302 18.51 -17.18 -6.64
C GLU A 302 18.22 -18.12 -5.47
N ILE A 303 16.94 -18.40 -5.21
CA ILE A 303 16.52 -19.40 -4.23
C ILE A 303 16.95 -20.80 -4.68
N LEU A 304 16.78 -21.15 -5.96
CA LEU A 304 17.32 -22.40 -6.50
C LEU A 304 18.82 -22.50 -6.26
N PHE A 305 19.59 -21.50 -6.69
CA PHE A 305 21.04 -21.54 -6.61
C PHE A 305 21.56 -21.55 -5.16
N LYS A 306 20.84 -20.95 -4.21
CA LYS A 306 21.15 -21.08 -2.77
C LYS A 306 20.73 -22.44 -2.22
N SER A 307 19.68 -23.05 -2.75
CA SER A 307 19.20 -24.38 -2.34
C SER A 307 20.13 -25.51 -2.79
N LEU A 308 20.73 -25.40 -3.97
CA LEU A 308 21.66 -26.41 -4.51
C LEU A 308 23.03 -26.39 -3.80
N GLU A 309 23.55 -27.57 -3.44
CA GLU A 309 24.91 -27.71 -2.91
C GLU A 309 25.96 -27.84 -4.03
N LYS A 310 25.62 -28.53 -5.12
CA LYS A 310 26.48 -28.84 -6.27
C LYS A 310 25.77 -28.47 -7.57
N HIS A 311 26.52 -28.38 -8.66
CA HIS A 311 25.98 -28.20 -10.02
C HIS A 311 25.08 -26.96 -10.19
N LYS A 312 25.54 -25.79 -9.71
CA LYS A 312 24.91 -24.48 -9.95
C LYS A 312 25.18 -24.00 -11.38
N THR A 313 24.64 -24.73 -12.35
CA THR A 313 24.76 -24.41 -13.77
C THR A 313 23.51 -23.70 -14.27
N GLN A 314 23.61 -23.00 -15.39
CA GLN A 314 22.43 -22.41 -16.02
C GLN A 314 21.42 -23.48 -16.48
N GLU A 315 21.89 -24.70 -16.79
CA GLU A 315 21.01 -25.84 -17.05
C GLU A 315 20.05 -26.14 -15.88
N ALA A 316 20.54 -26.00 -14.64
CA ALA A 316 19.76 -26.29 -13.44
C ALA A 316 18.48 -25.45 -13.38
N LEU A 317 18.53 -24.19 -13.82
CA LEU A 317 17.38 -23.29 -13.82
C LEU A 317 16.23 -23.80 -14.69
N TYR A 318 16.54 -24.47 -15.80
CA TYR A 318 15.55 -24.86 -16.80
C TYR A 318 14.98 -26.28 -16.58
N ARG A 319 15.04 -26.77 -15.34
CA ARG A 319 14.46 -28.05 -14.93
C ARG A 319 13.57 -27.85 -13.71
N PRO A 320 12.43 -28.55 -13.64
CA PRO A 320 11.66 -28.60 -12.40
C PRO A 320 12.37 -29.51 -11.38
N TYR A 321 12.09 -29.26 -10.10
CA TYR A 321 12.60 -30.05 -8.99
C TYR A 321 11.45 -30.65 -8.17
N ILE A 322 11.70 -31.78 -7.51
CA ILE A 322 10.80 -32.35 -6.50
C ILE A 322 11.41 -32.17 -5.11
N LEU A 323 10.59 -31.67 -4.20
CA LEU A 323 10.92 -31.48 -2.79
C LEU A 323 10.05 -32.42 -1.97
N GLU A 324 10.68 -33.41 -1.34
CA GLU A 324 9.99 -34.39 -0.53
C GLU A 324 9.56 -33.75 0.81
N ARG A 325 8.26 -33.81 1.10
CA ARG A 325 7.65 -33.32 2.34
C ARG A 325 6.87 -34.44 3.02
N LYS A 326 6.48 -34.26 4.28
CA LYS A 326 5.87 -35.33 5.08
C LYS A 326 4.58 -35.87 4.45
N GLN A 327 3.81 -35.03 3.76
CA GLN A 327 2.53 -35.35 3.14
C GLN A 327 2.63 -35.63 1.62
N GLY A 328 3.83 -35.66 1.05
CA GLY A 328 4.06 -35.95 -0.37
C GLY A 328 5.16 -35.07 -0.99
N GLY A 329 5.43 -35.29 -2.27
CA GLY A 329 6.36 -34.46 -3.04
C GLY A 329 5.70 -33.20 -3.57
N LEU A 330 6.38 -32.07 -3.43
CA LEU A 330 5.99 -30.77 -3.99
C LEU A 330 6.91 -30.42 -5.15
N SER A 331 6.34 -30.15 -6.33
CA SER A 331 7.14 -29.75 -7.50
C SER A 331 7.49 -28.26 -7.43
N LEU A 332 8.70 -27.88 -7.83
CA LEU A 332 9.16 -26.50 -7.88
C LEU A 332 9.65 -26.16 -9.28
N ILE A 333 9.20 -25.02 -9.78
CA ILE A 333 9.79 -24.35 -10.95
C ILE A 333 10.39 -23.02 -10.52
N PHE A 334 11.38 -22.55 -11.27
CA PHE A 334 12.16 -21.38 -10.91
C PHE A 334 12.12 -20.35 -12.04
N ARG A 335 11.81 -19.11 -11.68
CA ARG A 335 11.71 -17.95 -12.55
C ARG A 335 13.05 -17.66 -13.21
N ASP A 336 13.07 -17.55 -14.53
CA ASP A 336 14.16 -16.87 -15.24
C ASP A 336 13.97 -15.36 -15.06
N ARG A 337 14.77 -14.78 -14.16
CA ARG A 337 14.62 -13.38 -13.74
C ARG A 337 14.83 -12.44 -14.92
N VAL A 338 15.84 -12.69 -15.74
CA VAL A 338 16.21 -11.79 -16.85
C VAL A 338 15.09 -11.71 -17.88
N LEU A 339 14.52 -12.85 -18.29
CA LEU A 339 13.43 -12.86 -19.26
C LEU A 339 12.16 -12.20 -18.69
N SER A 340 11.85 -12.50 -17.43
CA SER A 340 10.68 -11.95 -16.73
C SER A 340 10.79 -10.42 -16.57
N ASP A 341 11.91 -9.93 -16.04
CA ASP A 341 12.16 -8.49 -15.85
C ASP A 341 12.26 -7.74 -17.19
N SER A 342 12.65 -8.43 -18.28
CA SER A 342 12.68 -7.80 -19.60
C SER A 342 11.28 -7.39 -20.06
N ILE A 343 10.26 -8.24 -19.83
CA ILE A 343 8.87 -7.89 -20.10
C ILE A 343 8.39 -6.80 -19.13
N GLY A 344 8.67 -6.95 -17.83
CA GLY A 344 8.19 -6.01 -16.82
C GLY A 344 8.76 -4.59 -16.96
N PHE A 345 10.05 -4.45 -17.29
CA PHE A 345 10.77 -3.18 -17.09
C PHE A 345 11.61 -2.71 -18.27
N VAL A 346 12.03 -3.61 -19.18
CA VAL A 346 12.97 -3.26 -20.26
C VAL A 346 12.24 -2.95 -21.57
N TYR A 347 11.33 -3.83 -21.97
CA TYR A 347 10.69 -3.77 -23.29
C TYR A 347 9.61 -2.68 -23.41
N GLN A 348 9.16 -2.09 -22.30
CA GLN A 348 8.21 -0.96 -22.29
C GLN A 348 8.67 0.24 -23.16
N GLY A 349 9.98 0.44 -23.32
CA GLY A 349 10.55 1.51 -24.16
C GLY A 349 10.88 1.11 -25.59
N TRP A 350 10.62 -0.16 -25.97
CA TRP A 350 11.04 -0.72 -27.25
C TRP A 350 9.88 -0.74 -28.26
N ASN A 351 10.23 -0.84 -29.54
CA ASN A 351 9.25 -1.24 -30.53
C ASN A 351 8.79 -2.70 -30.25
N ALA A 352 7.48 -2.94 -30.32
CA ALA A 352 6.87 -4.21 -29.94
C ALA A 352 7.42 -5.44 -30.68
N GLU A 353 7.66 -5.33 -32.00
CA GLU A 353 8.22 -6.42 -32.81
C GLU A 353 9.66 -6.74 -32.41
N ASN A 354 10.48 -5.70 -32.21
CA ASN A 354 11.87 -5.86 -31.77
C ASN A 354 11.97 -6.45 -30.36
N ALA A 355 11.09 -6.04 -29.44
CA ALA A 355 11.02 -6.58 -28.09
C ALA A 355 10.65 -8.07 -28.09
N ALA A 356 9.60 -8.44 -28.82
CA ALA A 356 9.21 -9.84 -28.97
C ALA A 356 10.32 -10.66 -29.66
N GLY A 357 10.94 -10.11 -30.70
CA GLY A 357 12.06 -10.73 -31.41
C GLY A 357 13.29 -10.97 -30.51
N ASP A 358 13.66 -10.02 -29.65
CA ASP A 358 14.73 -10.20 -28.67
C ASP A 358 14.42 -11.35 -27.69
N LEU A 359 13.18 -11.40 -27.17
CA LEU A 359 12.76 -12.47 -26.27
C LEU A 359 12.84 -13.85 -26.94
N ILE A 360 12.35 -13.97 -28.18
CA ILE A 360 12.43 -15.20 -28.99
C ILE A 360 13.88 -15.61 -29.24
N ASN A 361 14.76 -14.65 -29.60
CA ASN A 361 16.17 -14.91 -29.81
C ASN A 361 16.86 -15.42 -28.55
N ARG A 362 16.51 -14.88 -27.37
CA ARG A 362 17.02 -15.37 -26.08
C ARG A 362 16.55 -16.79 -25.79
N LEU A 363 15.29 -17.12 -26.04
CA LEU A 363 14.77 -18.47 -25.90
C LEU A 363 15.49 -19.46 -26.82
N HIS A 364 15.77 -19.08 -28.07
CA HIS A 364 16.60 -19.89 -28.97
C HIS A 364 18.03 -20.05 -28.48
N ALA A 365 18.65 -19.00 -27.95
CA ALA A 365 19.98 -19.06 -27.37
C ALA A 365 20.03 -20.02 -26.17
N ILE A 366 19.01 -19.96 -25.30
CA ILE A 366 18.84 -20.90 -24.18
C ILE A 366 18.71 -22.33 -24.70
N ARG A 367 17.85 -22.58 -25.69
CA ARG A 367 17.72 -23.91 -26.29
C ARG A 367 19.04 -24.40 -26.89
N GLY A 368 19.78 -23.53 -27.57
CA GLY A 368 21.03 -23.87 -28.24
C GLY A 368 22.21 -24.16 -27.31
N MET A 369 22.25 -23.55 -26.12
CA MET A 369 23.28 -23.82 -25.11
C MET A 369 22.99 -25.08 -24.28
N LEU A 370 21.73 -25.53 -24.20
CA LEU A 370 21.34 -26.64 -23.36
C LEU A 370 21.71 -28.01 -23.98
N PRO A 371 22.19 -28.98 -23.18
CA PRO A 371 22.50 -30.33 -23.67
C PRO A 371 21.29 -31.02 -24.28
N LYS A 372 21.48 -31.84 -25.32
CA LYS A 372 20.38 -32.62 -25.89
C LYS A 372 19.99 -33.76 -24.94
N THR A 373 18.79 -33.71 -24.38
CA THR A 373 18.27 -34.74 -23.46
C THR A 373 16.90 -35.24 -23.90
N LYS A 374 16.47 -36.41 -23.37
CA LYS A 374 15.16 -36.99 -23.71
C LYS A 374 14.01 -36.19 -23.11
N THR A 375 14.20 -35.66 -21.91
CA THR A 375 13.24 -34.79 -21.24
C THR A 375 13.47 -33.36 -21.74
N PRO A 376 12.47 -32.70 -22.34
CA PRO A 376 12.56 -31.29 -22.69
C PRO A 376 12.95 -30.42 -21.48
N TYR A 377 13.40 -29.20 -21.74
CA TYR A 377 13.65 -28.20 -20.70
C TYR A 377 12.46 -27.25 -20.58
N LEU A 378 12.31 -26.61 -19.42
CA LEU A 378 11.28 -25.63 -19.14
C LEU A 378 11.90 -24.29 -18.77
N VAL A 379 11.58 -23.24 -19.53
CA VAL A 379 11.82 -21.85 -19.11
C VAL A 379 10.56 -21.34 -18.41
N SER A 380 10.70 -20.82 -17.20
CA SER A 380 9.58 -20.23 -16.46
C SER A 380 9.71 -18.71 -16.50
N ILE A 381 8.75 -18.04 -17.15
CA ILE A 381 8.64 -16.58 -17.21
C ILE A 381 7.51 -16.19 -16.26
N ILE A 382 7.86 -15.56 -15.14
CA ILE A 382 6.94 -15.32 -14.03
C ILE A 382 7.03 -13.87 -13.58
N LEU A 383 5.92 -13.16 -13.56
CA LEU A 383 5.87 -11.73 -13.28
C LEU A 383 4.43 -11.28 -12.98
N ASP A 384 4.30 -10.09 -12.43
CA ASP A 384 3.01 -9.42 -12.26
C ASP A 384 2.32 -9.23 -13.61
N GLY A 385 1.03 -9.49 -13.64
CA GLY A 385 0.23 -9.46 -14.84
C GLY A 385 -0.37 -8.11 -15.15
N GLU A 386 -0.42 -7.16 -14.21
CA GLU A 386 -1.03 -5.84 -14.43
C GLU A 386 -0.01 -4.69 -14.59
N ASN A 387 1.21 -4.84 -14.05
CA ASN A 387 2.12 -3.71 -13.86
C ASN A 387 2.77 -3.19 -15.15
N ALA A 388 3.02 -4.06 -16.13
CA ALA A 388 3.80 -3.70 -17.31
C ALA A 388 3.01 -2.83 -18.29
N TRP A 389 1.73 -3.13 -18.50
CA TRP A 389 1.04 -2.76 -19.73
C TRP A 389 0.72 -1.28 -19.88
N GLU A 390 0.56 -0.55 -18.75
CA GLU A 390 0.35 0.90 -18.78
C GLU A 390 1.54 1.68 -19.38
N PHE A 391 2.71 1.05 -19.49
CA PHE A 391 3.90 1.63 -20.11
C PHE A 391 4.09 1.22 -21.57
N TYR A 392 3.28 0.28 -22.08
CA TYR A 392 3.34 -0.15 -23.47
C TYR A 392 2.32 0.61 -24.32
N PRO A 393 2.64 0.87 -25.60
CA PRO A 393 1.64 1.30 -26.57
C PRO A 393 0.50 0.28 -26.67
N ASN A 394 -0.75 0.78 -26.70
CA ASN A 394 -1.95 -0.05 -26.83
C ASN A 394 -2.00 -1.21 -25.83
N ASP A 395 -1.56 -0.95 -24.60
CA ASP A 395 -1.62 -1.91 -23.49
C ASP A 395 -0.89 -3.24 -23.75
N GLY A 396 0.23 -3.16 -24.47
CA GLY A 396 1.06 -4.34 -24.74
C GLY A 396 0.49 -5.29 -25.80
N ARG A 397 -0.69 -5.02 -26.37
CA ARG A 397 -1.36 -5.89 -27.35
C ARG A 397 -0.47 -6.26 -28.54
N GLU A 398 0.27 -5.30 -29.08
CA GLU A 398 1.17 -5.54 -30.21
C GLU A 398 2.32 -6.47 -29.80
N PHE A 399 2.92 -6.26 -28.63
CA PHE A 399 4.01 -7.09 -28.11
C PHE A 399 3.54 -8.53 -27.90
N LEU A 400 2.40 -8.72 -27.22
CA LEU A 400 1.81 -10.04 -26.98
C LEU A 400 1.46 -10.75 -28.29
N ALA A 401 0.88 -10.04 -29.26
CA ALA A 401 0.56 -10.60 -30.57
C ALA A 401 1.82 -11.07 -31.32
N TYR A 402 2.89 -10.27 -31.37
CA TYR A 402 4.15 -10.68 -32.00
C TYR A 402 4.79 -11.86 -31.28
N LEU A 403 4.80 -11.85 -29.95
CA LEU A 403 5.36 -12.92 -29.13
C LEU A 403 4.62 -14.24 -29.36
N TYR A 404 3.30 -14.23 -29.22
CA TYR A 404 2.46 -15.42 -29.34
C TYR A 404 2.41 -15.96 -30.77
N ASN A 405 2.40 -15.08 -31.77
CA ASN A 405 2.52 -15.49 -33.17
C ASN A 405 3.88 -16.17 -33.42
N SER A 406 4.96 -15.63 -32.87
CA SER A 406 6.31 -16.19 -33.06
C SER A 406 6.42 -17.58 -32.41
N ILE A 407 5.96 -17.74 -31.17
CA ILE A 407 5.95 -19.05 -30.48
C ILE A 407 5.06 -20.05 -31.23
N SER A 408 3.87 -19.64 -31.68
CA SER A 408 2.92 -20.54 -32.35
C SER A 408 3.44 -21.11 -33.68
N ASN A 409 4.33 -20.38 -34.36
CA ASN A 409 4.87 -20.76 -35.67
C ASN A 409 6.28 -21.37 -35.60
N ASP A 410 6.80 -21.60 -34.40
CA ASP A 410 8.16 -22.09 -34.19
C ASP A 410 8.17 -23.49 -33.57
N SER A 411 8.54 -24.49 -34.37
CA SER A 411 8.65 -25.89 -33.91
C SER A 411 9.73 -26.13 -32.84
N ALA A 412 10.65 -25.18 -32.62
CA ALA A 412 11.69 -25.27 -31.60
C ALA A 412 11.20 -24.84 -30.21
N LEU A 413 10.05 -24.15 -30.13
CA LEU A 413 9.47 -23.62 -28.90
C LEU A 413 8.08 -24.19 -28.68
N ARG A 414 7.67 -24.34 -27.43
CA ARG A 414 6.30 -24.75 -27.08
C ARG A 414 5.88 -24.11 -25.76
N SER A 415 4.79 -23.36 -25.74
CA SER A 415 4.20 -22.94 -24.46
C SER A 415 3.38 -24.07 -23.83
N ALA A 416 3.36 -24.16 -22.51
CA ALA A 416 2.50 -25.07 -21.76
C ALA A 416 2.05 -24.41 -20.45
N THR A 417 0.94 -24.88 -19.90
CA THR A 417 0.65 -24.61 -18.49
C THR A 417 1.67 -25.34 -17.61
N VAL A 418 1.91 -24.84 -16.40
CA VAL A 418 2.87 -25.48 -15.47
C VAL A 418 2.49 -26.94 -15.22
N SER A 419 1.22 -27.21 -14.93
CA SER A 419 0.79 -28.59 -14.69
C SER A 419 0.81 -29.47 -15.94
N GLU A 420 0.49 -28.95 -17.13
CA GLU A 420 0.60 -29.73 -18.38
C GLU A 420 2.03 -30.24 -18.57
N TYR A 421 3.02 -29.35 -18.37
CA TYR A 421 4.42 -29.73 -18.46
C TYR A 421 4.82 -30.74 -17.37
N LEU A 422 4.42 -30.53 -16.12
CA LEU A 422 4.80 -31.41 -15.00
C LEU A 422 4.12 -32.79 -15.06
N GLU A 423 2.93 -32.89 -15.66
CA GLU A 423 2.23 -34.16 -15.89
C GLU A 423 2.89 -34.96 -17.03
N GLU A 424 3.30 -34.29 -18.12
CA GLU A 424 4.01 -34.92 -19.24
C GLU A 424 5.46 -35.28 -18.88
N PHE A 425 6.13 -34.42 -18.11
CA PHE A 425 7.54 -34.53 -17.72
C PHE A 425 7.72 -34.33 -16.20
N PRO A 426 7.36 -35.32 -15.37
CA PRO A 426 7.52 -35.22 -13.92
C PRO A 426 8.96 -34.91 -13.50
N PRO A 427 9.17 -34.09 -12.44
CA PRO A 427 10.51 -33.71 -12.01
C PRO A 427 11.35 -34.93 -11.63
N GLN A 428 12.55 -35.01 -12.19
CA GLN A 428 13.52 -36.08 -11.88
C GLN A 428 14.60 -35.63 -10.89
N ASN A 429 14.76 -34.32 -10.74
CA ASN A 429 15.76 -33.71 -9.88
C ASN A 429 15.20 -33.50 -8.48
N LYS A 430 15.85 -34.10 -7.47
CA LYS A 430 15.50 -33.87 -6.07
C LYS A 430 16.15 -32.60 -5.54
N LEU A 431 15.40 -31.86 -4.73
CA LEU A 431 15.91 -30.73 -3.97
C LEU A 431 15.97 -31.12 -2.49
N GLU A 432 17.18 -31.27 -1.95
CA GLU A 432 17.39 -31.77 -0.57
C GLU A 432 17.02 -30.74 0.51
N ARG A 433 17.14 -29.45 0.19
CA ARG A 433 16.79 -28.33 1.08
C ARG A 433 16.20 -27.21 0.26
N LEU A 434 15.28 -26.45 0.85
CA LEU A 434 14.78 -25.20 0.25
C LEU A 434 15.32 -24.00 1.03
N HIS A 435 16.12 -23.16 0.37
CA HIS A 435 16.61 -21.91 0.93
C HIS A 435 15.44 -20.96 1.20
N PRO A 436 15.28 -20.42 2.43
CA PRO A 436 14.19 -19.50 2.71
C PRO A 436 14.47 -18.12 2.09
N GLY A 437 13.50 -17.57 1.37
CA GLY A 437 13.62 -16.25 0.76
C GLY A 437 12.42 -15.91 -0.10
N SER A 438 12.46 -14.73 -0.71
CA SER A 438 11.50 -14.26 -1.72
C SER A 438 12.15 -14.12 -3.09
N TRP A 439 11.36 -13.80 -4.10
CA TRP A 439 11.88 -13.46 -5.42
C TRP A 439 12.73 -12.19 -5.48
N ILE A 440 12.81 -11.41 -4.39
CA ILE A 440 13.65 -10.23 -4.26
C ILE A 440 14.84 -10.56 -3.37
N ASN A 441 16.03 -10.61 -3.99
CA ASN A 441 17.33 -10.83 -3.31
C ASN A 441 17.44 -12.15 -2.51
N ALA A 442 16.53 -13.12 -2.76
CA ALA A 442 16.41 -14.38 -2.03
C ALA A 442 16.46 -14.20 -0.49
N ASN A 443 15.76 -13.18 0.01
CA ASN A 443 15.57 -12.89 1.43
C ASN A 443 14.23 -12.16 1.68
N PHE A 444 13.99 -11.73 2.92
CA PHE A 444 12.73 -11.09 3.34
C PHE A 444 12.88 -9.62 3.76
N ARG A 445 14.02 -8.96 3.47
CA ARG A 445 14.34 -7.61 3.95
C ARG A 445 13.33 -6.54 3.49
N ILE A 446 12.61 -6.82 2.40
CA ILE A 446 11.55 -5.94 1.92
C ILE A 446 10.37 -5.89 2.91
N TRP A 447 10.10 -6.95 3.68
CA TRP A 447 8.93 -7.01 4.57
C TRP A 447 9.25 -7.05 6.07
N ILE A 448 10.52 -7.22 6.46
CA ILE A 448 10.97 -7.22 7.86
C ILE A 448 12.41 -6.70 7.94
N GLY A 449 12.84 -6.16 9.08
CA GLY A 449 14.24 -5.71 9.26
C GLY A 449 14.41 -4.22 9.51
N HIS A 450 13.58 -3.40 8.86
CA HIS A 450 13.58 -1.95 9.02
C HIS A 450 12.78 -1.54 10.27
N GLU A 451 13.11 -0.41 10.90
CA GLU A 451 12.43 0.06 12.13
C GLU A 451 10.91 0.18 11.92
N GLU A 452 10.48 0.83 10.84
CA GLU A 452 9.07 0.97 10.49
C GLU A 452 8.38 -0.38 10.20
N LYS A 453 9.04 -1.30 9.49
CA LYS A 453 8.51 -2.65 9.20
C LYS A 453 8.34 -3.47 10.48
N ASN A 454 9.36 -3.43 11.34
CA ASN A 454 9.33 -4.11 12.63
C ASN A 454 8.23 -3.53 13.54
N LYS A 455 8.03 -2.21 13.50
CA LYS A 455 6.95 -1.56 14.23
C LYS A 455 5.57 -2.03 13.76
N ALA A 456 5.39 -2.20 12.46
CA ALA A 456 4.16 -2.77 11.91
C ALA A 456 3.92 -4.22 12.38
N TRP A 457 4.95 -5.08 12.37
CA TRP A 457 4.87 -6.43 12.93
C TRP A 457 4.53 -6.45 14.42
N GLU A 458 5.10 -5.53 15.21
CA GLU A 458 4.78 -5.37 16.63
C GLU A 458 3.30 -4.99 16.82
N TYR A 459 2.78 -4.03 16.05
CA TYR A 459 1.37 -3.63 16.14
C TYR A 459 0.42 -4.76 15.75
N LEU A 460 0.74 -5.51 14.68
CA LEU A 460 -0.02 -6.69 14.28
C LEU A 460 -0.02 -7.77 15.39
N SER A 461 1.15 -8.03 16.00
CA SER A 461 1.28 -9.00 17.10
C SER A 461 0.38 -8.65 18.28
N GLU A 462 0.36 -7.37 18.68
CA GLU A 462 -0.45 -6.87 19.79
C GLU A 462 -1.95 -7.00 19.51
N ALA A 463 -2.41 -6.56 18.33
CA ALA A 463 -3.81 -6.65 17.93
C ALA A 463 -4.29 -8.11 17.88
N ARG A 464 -3.48 -9.00 17.31
CA ARG A 464 -3.75 -10.43 17.23
C ARG A 464 -3.82 -11.07 18.62
N SER A 465 -2.87 -10.76 19.51
CA SER A 465 -2.85 -11.28 20.88
C SER A 465 -4.14 -10.91 21.63
N VAL A 466 -4.58 -9.65 21.49
CA VAL A 466 -5.83 -9.17 22.08
C VAL A 466 -7.04 -9.91 21.54
N LEU A 467 -7.10 -10.18 20.23
CA LEU A 467 -8.17 -10.98 19.62
C LEU A 467 -8.14 -12.42 20.14
N LYS A 468 -6.96 -13.03 20.26
CA LYS A 468 -6.82 -14.39 20.75
C LYS A 468 -7.28 -14.54 22.20
N ASP A 469 -7.05 -13.53 23.04
CA ASP A 469 -7.54 -13.52 24.41
C ASP A 469 -9.05 -13.29 24.49
N TYR A 470 -9.61 -12.49 23.57
CA TYR A 470 -11.05 -12.35 23.42
C TYR A 470 -11.71 -13.67 23.04
N GLU A 471 -11.19 -14.39 22.04
CA GLU A 471 -11.69 -15.71 21.59
C GLU A 471 -11.73 -16.76 22.71
N LYS A 472 -10.80 -16.70 23.68
CA LYS A 472 -10.82 -17.59 24.85
C LYS A 472 -11.92 -17.25 25.85
N GLN A 473 -12.33 -15.98 25.92
CA GLN A 473 -13.26 -15.45 26.92
C GLN A 473 -14.71 -15.37 26.40
N GLN A 474 -14.87 -15.05 25.13
CA GLN A 474 -16.13 -14.84 24.44
C GLN A 474 -16.09 -15.57 23.09
N SER A 475 -17.26 -16.00 22.63
CA SER A 475 -17.37 -16.83 21.44
C SER A 475 -18.56 -16.43 20.58
N ASP A 476 -18.76 -15.13 20.37
CA ASP A 476 -19.66 -14.67 19.30
C ASP A 476 -18.98 -14.99 17.95
N PRO A 477 -19.49 -15.98 17.19
CA PRO A 477 -18.80 -16.45 15.99
C PRO A 477 -18.78 -15.37 14.89
N GLU A 478 -19.81 -14.52 14.80
CA GLU A 478 -19.86 -13.49 13.75
C GLU A 478 -18.80 -12.41 14.02
N ILE A 479 -18.67 -11.96 15.27
CA ILE A 479 -17.63 -10.98 15.64
C ILE A 479 -16.23 -11.56 15.42
N LEU A 480 -16.02 -12.82 15.79
CA LEU A 480 -14.73 -13.50 15.60
C LEU A 480 -14.37 -13.64 14.12
N ASP A 481 -15.31 -14.01 13.25
CA ASP A 481 -15.06 -14.14 11.82
C ASP A 481 -14.61 -12.81 11.21
N TRP A 482 -15.30 -11.70 11.53
CA TRP A 482 -14.91 -10.37 11.07
C TRP A 482 -13.57 -9.91 11.65
N ALA A 483 -13.33 -10.13 12.94
CA ALA A 483 -12.09 -9.69 13.59
C ALA A 483 -10.86 -10.51 13.12
N TRP A 484 -11.00 -11.82 12.89
CA TRP A 484 -9.93 -12.63 12.30
C TRP A 484 -9.66 -12.26 10.85
N LYS A 485 -10.71 -11.91 10.08
CA LYS A 485 -10.54 -11.38 8.72
C LYS A 485 -9.70 -10.10 8.70
N GLU A 486 -9.90 -9.20 9.65
CA GLU A 486 -9.06 -7.99 9.79
C GLU A 486 -7.59 -8.33 10.07
N ILE A 487 -7.31 -9.35 10.89
CA ILE A 487 -5.94 -9.84 11.12
C ILE A 487 -5.34 -10.41 9.83
N TYR A 488 -6.07 -11.28 9.13
CA TYR A 488 -5.57 -11.89 7.90
C TYR A 488 -5.34 -10.87 6.79
N ILE A 489 -6.16 -9.83 6.70
CA ILE A 489 -5.90 -8.69 5.82
C ILE A 489 -4.61 -8.00 6.23
N ALA A 490 -4.43 -7.66 7.51
CA ALA A 490 -3.25 -6.97 8.03
C ALA A 490 -1.94 -7.78 7.91
N GLU A 491 -2.02 -9.10 7.73
CA GLU A 491 -0.87 -9.97 7.43
C GLU A 491 -0.37 -9.88 5.98
N GLY A 492 -1.15 -9.26 5.09
CA GLY A 492 -0.79 -9.12 3.67
C GLY A 492 0.57 -8.44 3.45
N SER A 493 1.31 -8.89 2.44
CA SER A 493 2.66 -8.37 2.13
C SER A 493 2.65 -6.89 1.75
N ASP A 494 1.53 -6.41 1.19
CA ASP A 494 1.37 -5.06 0.66
C ASP A 494 1.65 -3.95 1.68
N TRP A 495 1.33 -4.18 2.96
CA TRP A 495 1.49 -3.15 3.99
C TRP A 495 2.96 -2.86 4.28
N ASN A 496 3.73 -3.93 4.52
CA ASN A 496 5.15 -3.82 4.86
C ASN A 496 6.02 -3.44 3.65
N TRP A 497 5.52 -3.61 2.43
CA TRP A 497 6.19 -3.16 1.20
C TRP A 497 6.49 -1.65 1.20
N TRP A 498 5.58 -0.84 1.75
CA TRP A 498 5.66 0.63 1.72
C TRP A 498 6.42 1.26 2.90
N TYR A 499 6.79 0.47 3.91
CA TYR A 499 7.56 0.96 5.05
C TYR A 499 9.06 0.93 4.80
N GLY A 500 9.80 1.87 5.38
CA GLY A 500 11.23 2.06 5.18
C GLY A 500 11.60 2.76 3.88
N ASP A 501 12.89 2.67 3.55
CA ASP A 501 13.51 3.46 2.47
C ASP A 501 13.52 2.77 1.10
N ASP A 502 13.15 1.48 1.04
CA ASP A 502 13.28 0.69 -0.19
C ASP A 502 12.24 1.12 -1.27
N ASN A 503 11.00 1.46 -0.86
CA ASN A 503 9.91 1.77 -1.78
C ASN A 503 9.07 2.99 -1.34
N SER A 504 8.49 3.69 -2.31
CA SER A 504 7.55 4.79 -2.06
C SER A 504 6.59 4.98 -3.25
N SER A 505 5.40 5.46 -2.95
CA SER A 505 4.33 5.80 -3.89
C SER A 505 3.73 7.17 -3.57
N ALA A 506 2.85 7.65 -4.45
CA ALA A 506 2.02 8.82 -4.18
C ALA A 506 0.97 8.57 -3.06
N ASN A 507 0.79 7.32 -2.63
CA ASN A 507 -0.28 6.87 -1.72
C ASN A 507 0.24 6.24 -0.42
N ASP A 508 1.52 6.39 -0.08
CA ASP A 508 2.13 5.79 1.12
C ASP A 508 1.32 6.06 2.41
N GLU A 509 0.75 7.26 2.51
CA GLU A 509 -0.09 7.67 3.66
C GLU A 509 -1.40 6.88 3.74
N GLU A 510 -2.01 6.57 2.59
CA GLU A 510 -3.26 5.79 2.55
C GLU A 510 -2.99 4.32 2.87
N PHE A 511 -1.85 3.75 2.43
CA PHE A 511 -1.44 2.41 2.81
C PHE A 511 -1.20 2.28 4.32
N ASP A 512 -0.45 3.20 4.92
CA ASP A 512 -0.21 3.23 6.37
C ASP A 512 -1.52 3.39 7.16
N ARG A 513 -2.39 4.31 6.71
CA ARG A 513 -3.70 4.53 7.34
C ARG A 513 -4.58 3.30 7.26
N LEU A 514 -4.61 2.62 6.12
CA LEU A 514 -5.45 1.45 5.92
C LEU A 514 -4.96 0.26 6.77
N PHE A 515 -3.65 -0.02 6.76
CA PHE A 515 -3.05 -1.02 7.65
C PHE A 515 -3.43 -0.79 9.12
N ARG A 516 -3.21 0.42 9.64
CA ARG A 516 -3.57 0.75 11.02
C ARG A 516 -5.08 0.69 11.29
N SER A 517 -5.91 0.99 10.28
CA SER A 517 -7.36 0.88 10.39
C SER A 517 -7.80 -0.58 10.55
N HIS A 518 -7.22 -1.53 9.82
CA HIS A 518 -7.49 -2.95 10.00
C HIS A 518 -7.18 -3.40 11.43
N LEU A 519 -6.03 -3.00 11.97
CA LEU A 519 -5.68 -3.28 13.37
C LEU A 519 -6.65 -2.62 14.36
N ALA A 520 -7.04 -1.35 14.14
CA ALA A 520 -7.99 -0.64 15.00
C ALA A 520 -9.41 -1.24 14.93
N ASN A 521 -9.80 -1.77 13.77
CA ASN A 521 -11.08 -2.43 13.57
C ASN A 521 -11.19 -3.69 14.43
N VAL A 522 -10.10 -4.45 14.61
CA VAL A 522 -10.07 -5.62 15.54
C VAL A 522 -10.54 -5.22 16.93
N TYR A 523 -9.97 -4.15 17.51
CA TYR A 523 -10.36 -3.65 18.83
C TYR A 523 -11.83 -3.20 18.85
N THR A 524 -12.25 -2.48 17.83
CA THR A 524 -13.61 -1.95 17.72
C THR A 524 -14.65 -3.07 17.67
N LEU A 525 -14.40 -4.10 16.85
CA LEU A 525 -15.29 -5.26 16.68
C LEU A 525 -15.47 -6.04 17.99
N ILE A 526 -14.41 -6.21 18.78
CA ILE A 526 -14.47 -6.90 20.08
C ILE A 526 -14.90 -5.97 21.24
N GLY A 527 -15.38 -4.76 20.94
CA GLY A 527 -15.90 -3.81 21.92
C GLY A 527 -14.84 -3.14 22.80
N LYS A 528 -13.58 -3.08 22.37
CA LYS A 528 -12.47 -2.38 23.04
C LYS A 528 -12.15 -1.05 22.34
N LYS A 529 -11.66 -0.08 23.11
CA LYS A 529 -11.10 1.16 22.54
C LYS A 529 -9.77 0.84 21.84
N PRO A 530 -9.58 1.22 20.56
CA PRO A 530 -8.30 1.07 19.89
C PRO A 530 -7.17 1.83 20.64
N PRO A 531 -5.97 1.22 20.78
CA PRO A 531 -4.82 1.91 21.36
C PRO A 531 -4.44 3.19 20.60
N GLU A 532 -4.02 4.22 21.34
CA GLU A 532 -3.72 5.54 20.77
C GLU A 532 -2.61 5.48 19.71
N TYR A 533 -1.63 4.58 19.87
CA TYR A 533 -0.54 4.43 18.90
C TYR A 533 -1.01 4.03 17.50
N LEU A 534 -2.20 3.42 17.35
CA LEU A 534 -2.78 3.10 16.04
C LEU A 534 -3.33 4.33 15.32
N SER A 535 -3.51 5.44 16.01
CA SER A 535 -3.83 6.73 15.38
C SER A 535 -2.59 7.45 14.83
N ILE A 536 -1.39 6.97 15.19
CA ILE A 536 -0.11 7.58 14.82
C ILE A 536 0.48 6.83 13.61
N PRO A 537 0.79 7.52 12.50
CA PRO A 537 1.45 6.91 11.34
C PRO A 537 2.76 6.21 11.70
N ILE A 538 2.95 5.00 11.18
CA ILE A 538 4.20 4.25 11.32
C ILE A 538 5.26 4.89 10.43
N LYS A 539 4.90 5.23 9.19
CA LYS A 539 5.79 5.95 8.28
C LYS A 539 5.96 7.39 8.75
N THR A 540 7.10 7.68 9.38
CA THR A 540 7.33 9.01 9.95
C THR A 540 7.97 9.93 8.91
N LYS A 541 7.14 10.72 8.20
CA LYS A 541 7.66 11.85 7.43
C LYS A 541 8.20 12.89 8.42
N LYS A 542 9.45 13.33 8.26
CA LYS A 542 9.96 14.49 9.00
C LYS A 542 9.08 15.69 8.67
N ALA A 543 8.53 16.35 9.68
CA ALA A 543 7.86 17.64 9.48
C ALA A 543 8.84 18.57 8.73
N LYS A 544 8.41 19.15 7.61
CA LYS A 544 9.26 20.07 6.85
C LYS A 544 9.47 21.32 7.69
N LEU A 545 10.68 21.49 8.21
CA LEU A 545 11.08 22.76 8.81
C LEU A 545 11.07 23.84 7.73
N LEU A 546 10.36 24.93 7.96
CA LEU A 546 10.48 26.12 7.11
C LEU A 546 11.78 26.87 7.43
N ARG A 547 12.20 26.81 8.69
CA ARG A 547 13.39 27.51 9.19
C ARG A 547 13.95 26.79 10.40
N GLU A 548 15.25 26.54 10.42
CA GLU A 548 15.99 26.08 11.61
C GLU A 548 16.20 27.24 12.59
N PRO A 549 16.26 27.00 13.91
CA PRO A 549 16.72 28.03 14.84
C PRO A 549 18.16 28.40 14.50
N TYR A 550 18.48 29.70 14.48
CA TYR A 550 19.82 30.19 14.10
C TYR A 550 20.50 31.00 15.22
N GLY A 551 20.01 30.83 16.45
CA GLY A 551 20.61 31.36 17.68
C GLY A 551 19.73 31.05 18.89
N PHE A 552 20.23 31.34 20.09
CA PHE A 552 19.40 31.25 21.29
C PHE A 552 18.27 32.29 21.28
N ILE A 553 17.15 31.93 21.90
CA ILE A 553 16.03 32.83 22.16
C ILE A 553 15.71 32.81 23.66
N LYS A 554 15.15 33.93 24.14
CA LYS A 554 14.62 34.05 25.49
C LYS A 554 13.37 34.95 25.46
N PRO A 555 12.26 34.46 24.87
CA PRO A 555 11.03 35.23 24.73
C PRO A 555 10.41 35.51 26.10
N VAL A 556 9.61 36.57 26.19
CA VAL A 556 8.79 36.83 27.38
C VAL A 556 7.48 36.08 27.20
N ILE A 557 7.18 35.14 28.10
CA ILE A 557 5.98 34.30 28.02
C ILE A 557 4.77 35.09 28.52
N ASP A 558 4.16 35.89 27.65
CA ASP A 558 3.01 36.76 27.96
C ASP A 558 1.80 36.54 27.01
N GLY A 559 1.91 35.57 26.09
CA GLY A 559 0.86 35.16 25.17
C GLY A 559 0.65 36.15 24.02
N LYS A 560 1.59 37.07 23.78
CA LYS A 560 1.50 38.10 22.73
C LYS A 560 2.79 38.20 21.95
N ASP A 561 2.64 38.51 20.67
CA ASP A 561 3.76 38.99 19.85
C ASP A 561 4.03 40.47 20.17
N THR A 562 4.63 40.74 21.34
CA THR A 562 4.85 42.12 21.83
C THR A 562 6.06 42.80 21.21
N ASN A 563 7.05 42.02 20.77
CA ASN A 563 8.30 42.52 20.23
C ASN A 563 8.78 41.65 19.06
N TYR A 564 8.93 42.29 17.90
CA TYR A 564 9.33 41.68 16.63
C TYR A 564 10.57 40.76 16.74
N PHE A 565 11.48 41.04 17.66
CA PHE A 565 12.75 40.31 17.78
C PHE A 565 12.69 39.01 18.60
N GLU A 566 11.66 38.78 19.43
CA GLU A 566 11.67 37.70 20.44
C GLU A 566 11.70 36.30 19.83
N TRP A 567 10.94 36.08 18.75
CA TRP A 567 10.88 34.82 18.03
C TRP A 567 11.65 34.85 16.70
N THR A 568 12.43 35.91 16.46
CA THR A 568 13.17 36.08 15.19
C THR A 568 14.11 34.90 14.95
N ASN A 569 14.93 34.53 15.93
CA ASN A 569 15.92 33.44 15.80
C ASN A 569 15.33 32.02 15.96
N ALA A 570 14.00 31.91 16.15
CA ALA A 570 13.33 30.63 16.36
C ALA A 570 13.24 29.79 15.07
N GLY A 571 13.26 28.48 15.23
CA GLY A 571 12.81 27.56 14.20
C GLY A 571 11.31 27.73 13.96
N LEU A 572 10.89 27.44 12.73
CA LEU A 572 9.51 27.56 12.29
C LEU A 572 9.08 26.30 11.56
N ILE A 573 7.95 25.75 12.01
CA ILE A 573 7.29 24.59 11.45
C ILE A 573 5.95 25.05 10.88
N ASP A 574 5.71 24.66 9.63
CA ASP A 574 4.42 24.89 8.98
C ASP A 574 3.41 23.85 9.45
N ALA A 575 2.51 24.25 10.35
CA ALA A 575 1.42 23.40 10.82
C ALA A 575 0.20 23.46 9.89
N SER A 576 0.16 24.40 8.95
CA SER A 576 -0.98 24.61 8.03
C SER A 576 -1.04 23.58 6.88
N LYS A 577 -0.02 22.73 6.75
CA LYS A 577 0.08 21.70 5.69
C LYS A 577 -0.47 20.37 6.16
N ARG A 578 -1.76 20.14 5.91
CA ARG A 578 -2.31 18.77 5.85
C ARG A 578 -1.67 18.01 4.70
N GLY A 579 -1.02 16.92 5.02
CA GLY A 579 -0.51 15.94 4.06
C GLY A 579 -1.43 14.74 4.04
N GLY A 580 -2.73 14.91 3.80
CA GLY A 580 -3.68 13.79 3.86
C GLY A 580 -5.14 14.18 3.62
N THR A 581 -5.92 13.23 3.13
CA THR A 581 -7.29 13.36 2.63
C THR A 581 -8.32 12.87 3.65
N MET A 582 -8.82 13.73 4.55
CA MET A 582 -10.22 13.75 5.05
C MET A 582 -10.38 14.80 6.18
N HIS A 583 -11.54 15.45 6.20
CA HIS A 583 -11.97 16.53 7.12
C HIS A 583 -11.19 17.84 7.10
N GLN A 584 -11.34 18.71 6.09
CA GLN A 584 -10.97 20.13 6.25
C GLN A 584 -11.92 20.83 7.25
N SER A 585 -11.74 20.60 8.54
CA SER A 585 -11.90 21.66 9.54
C SER A 585 -10.72 22.61 9.39
N GLU A 586 -10.93 23.92 9.49
CA GLU A 586 -9.81 24.87 9.62
C GLU A 586 -8.89 24.36 10.74
N THR A 587 -7.58 24.23 10.47
CA THR A 587 -6.65 23.76 11.51
C THR A 587 -6.54 24.84 12.58
N ILE A 588 -6.77 24.44 13.82
CA ILE A 588 -6.63 25.24 15.02
C ILE A 588 -5.19 25.71 15.15
N ILE A 589 -4.19 24.87 14.87
CA ILE A 589 -2.77 25.23 14.87
C ILE A 589 -2.34 25.64 13.45
N ARG A 590 -1.87 26.89 13.29
CA ARG A 590 -1.38 27.40 12.01
C ARG A 590 0.12 27.30 11.85
N GLN A 591 0.86 27.69 12.88
CA GLN A 591 2.32 27.68 12.89
C GLN A 591 2.82 27.28 14.27
N ILE A 592 3.96 26.57 14.27
CA ILE A 592 4.67 26.23 15.50
C ILE A 592 6.06 26.84 15.39
N TYR A 593 6.36 27.75 16.30
CA TYR A 593 7.69 28.27 16.51
C TYR A 593 8.34 27.52 17.66
N PHE A 594 9.64 27.26 17.53
CA PHE A 594 10.41 26.67 18.61
C PHE A 594 11.80 27.26 18.67
N GLY A 595 12.35 27.36 19.87
CA GLY A 595 13.74 27.72 20.07
C GLY A 595 14.12 27.41 21.50
N PHE A 596 15.34 27.76 21.88
CA PHE A 596 15.86 27.35 23.17
C PHE A 596 16.92 28.31 23.65
N ASP A 597 17.15 28.29 24.97
CA ASP A 597 18.41 28.71 25.57
C ASP A 597 19.19 27.49 26.07
N ILE A 598 20.13 27.67 27.00
CA ILE A 598 20.99 26.59 27.49
C ILE A 598 20.27 25.53 28.32
N GLU A 599 19.08 25.83 28.85
CA GLU A 599 18.34 24.99 29.80
C GLU A 599 16.85 24.83 29.47
N THR A 600 16.30 25.67 28.60
CA THR A 600 14.85 25.81 28.38
C THR A 600 14.51 25.68 26.90
N LEU A 601 13.50 24.85 26.61
CA LEU A 601 12.82 24.78 25.32
C LEU A 601 11.64 25.75 25.35
N TYR A 602 11.59 26.66 24.38
CA TYR A 602 10.48 27.58 24.18
C TYR A 602 9.67 27.14 22.97
N LEU A 603 8.34 27.09 23.13
CA LEU A 603 7.39 26.75 22.07
C LEU A 603 6.35 27.84 21.95
N ARG A 604 5.99 28.20 20.71
CA ARG A 604 4.89 29.12 20.40
C ARG A 604 3.97 28.48 19.38
N PHE A 605 2.67 28.55 19.66
CA PHE A 605 1.60 28.05 18.81
C PHE A 605 0.72 29.22 18.37
N ASP A 606 0.70 29.46 17.06
CA ASP A 606 -0.19 30.45 16.47
C ASP A 606 -1.52 29.76 16.16
N LEU A 607 -2.54 30.05 16.97
CA LEU A 607 -3.86 29.44 16.87
C LEU A 607 -4.82 30.31 16.07
N ILE A 608 -5.82 29.72 15.39
CA ILE A 608 -6.93 30.52 14.85
C ILE A 608 -7.64 31.25 16.01
N PRO A 609 -8.16 32.48 15.80
CA PRO A 609 -8.92 33.16 16.84
C PRO A 609 -10.09 32.28 17.26
N LEU A 610 -10.09 31.81 18.50
CA LEU A 610 -11.25 31.19 19.15
C LEU A 610 -12.36 32.26 19.33
N SER A 611 -12.98 32.74 18.24
CA SER A 611 -14.23 33.49 18.29
C SER A 611 -15.39 32.53 18.53
N GLN A 612 -16.59 33.06 18.78
CA GLN A 612 -17.84 32.32 18.98
C GLN A 612 -18.25 31.37 17.82
N ASP A 613 -17.40 31.19 16.80
CA ASP A 613 -17.65 30.46 15.56
C ASP A 613 -17.15 29.00 15.56
N LEU A 614 -16.64 28.48 16.69
CA LEU A 614 -16.43 27.02 16.85
C LEU A 614 -17.73 26.27 17.24
N ALA A 615 -18.83 26.97 17.51
CA ALA A 615 -20.14 26.38 17.79
C ALA A 615 -20.71 25.43 16.70
N PRO A 616 -20.36 25.53 15.40
CA PRO A 616 -20.80 24.56 14.41
C PRO A 616 -19.96 23.27 14.37
N LEU A 617 -18.71 23.29 14.81
CA LEU A 617 -17.85 22.09 14.84
C LEU A 617 -18.18 21.16 16.03
N SER A 618 -18.81 21.69 17.08
CA SER A 618 -19.24 20.93 18.26
C SER A 618 -20.59 20.21 18.08
N GLN A 619 -21.44 20.65 17.15
CA GLN A 619 -22.77 20.03 16.95
C GLN A 619 -22.73 18.71 16.17
N ASP A 620 -21.76 18.52 15.27
CA ASP A 620 -21.68 17.28 14.47
C ASP A 620 -21.03 16.11 15.23
N LEU A 621 -20.35 16.36 16.35
CA LEU A 621 -19.65 15.34 17.15
C LEU A 621 -20.34 14.99 18.47
N ALA A 622 -21.26 15.83 18.96
CA ALA A 622 -21.99 15.59 20.19
C ALA A 622 -23.47 15.32 19.89
N GLY A 623 -23.84 14.03 19.88
CA GLY A 623 -25.25 13.65 19.98
C GLY A 623 -25.89 14.33 21.21
N ASN A 624 -26.97 15.09 20.97
CA ASN A 624 -27.85 15.77 21.92
C ASN A 624 -27.53 15.52 23.41
N ARG A 625 -26.74 16.42 24.02
CA ARG A 625 -26.71 16.60 25.47
C ARG A 625 -27.10 18.04 25.79
N GLU A 626 -28.31 18.20 26.31
CA GLU A 626 -28.80 19.45 26.90
C GLU A 626 -28.10 19.69 28.25
N ASN A 627 -26.99 20.44 28.24
CA ASN A 627 -26.58 21.35 29.32
C ASN A 627 -25.27 22.07 28.93
N GLY A 628 -25.27 23.40 29.02
CA GLY A 628 -24.18 24.27 28.58
C GLY A 628 -22.99 24.32 29.52
N ASP A 629 -22.22 23.24 29.60
CA ASP A 629 -20.85 23.27 30.11
C ASP A 629 -19.92 23.78 28.99
N LYS A 630 -19.09 24.79 29.28
CA LYS A 630 -18.06 25.25 28.34
C LYS A 630 -17.10 24.09 28.05
N GLU A 631 -16.88 23.78 26.77
CA GLU A 631 -15.94 22.73 26.35
C GLU A 631 -14.52 23.02 26.86
N ASP A 632 -13.96 22.09 27.64
CA ASP A 632 -12.56 22.11 28.08
C ASP A 632 -11.66 21.70 26.91
N LEU A 633 -11.25 22.69 26.10
CA LEU A 633 -10.22 22.50 25.09
C LEU A 633 -8.84 22.51 25.71
N SER A 634 -7.96 21.60 25.29
CA SER A 634 -6.56 21.56 25.69
C SER A 634 -5.62 21.28 24.52
N LEU A 635 -4.40 21.80 24.61
CA LEU A 635 -3.29 21.44 23.75
C LEU A 635 -2.42 20.42 24.51
N ASN A 636 -2.23 19.23 23.94
CA ASN A 636 -1.35 18.20 24.47
C ASN A 636 -0.11 18.03 23.59
N LEU A 637 1.08 18.08 24.20
CA LEU A 637 2.37 17.79 23.57
C LEU A 637 2.87 16.43 24.04
N PHE A 638 2.97 15.47 23.14
CA PHE A 638 3.46 14.12 23.43
C PHE A 638 4.92 13.99 23.00
N PHE A 639 5.79 13.55 23.91
CA PHE A 639 7.19 13.24 23.64
C PHE A 639 7.31 11.73 23.36
N LEU A 640 7.27 11.38 22.08
CA LEU A 640 6.99 10.01 21.59
C LEU A 640 7.93 8.94 22.14
N GLU A 641 9.20 9.29 22.35
CA GLU A 641 10.24 8.35 22.79
C GLU A 641 10.49 8.38 24.29
N LYS A 642 9.87 9.32 25.02
CA LYS A 642 10.12 9.56 26.44
C LYS A 642 8.96 9.15 27.34
N GLY A 643 7.80 8.85 26.78
CA GLY A 643 6.60 8.56 27.57
C GLY A 643 6.16 9.75 28.43
N LEU A 644 6.39 10.98 27.94
CA LEU A 644 6.01 12.21 28.62
C LEU A 644 4.94 12.95 27.82
N LYS A 645 4.02 13.63 28.52
CA LYS A 645 3.00 14.49 27.93
C LYS A 645 2.91 15.81 28.69
N ILE A 646 2.84 16.93 27.98
CA ILE A 646 2.47 18.23 28.55
C ILE A 646 1.05 18.56 28.10
N SER A 647 0.18 18.92 29.04
CA SER A 647 -1.19 19.37 28.74
C SER A 647 -1.35 20.82 29.17
N VAL A 648 -1.84 21.66 28.24
CA VAL A 648 -2.13 23.08 28.49
C VAL A 648 -3.60 23.36 28.18
N PRO A 649 -4.38 23.90 29.13
CA PRO A 649 -5.76 24.29 28.85
C PRO A 649 -5.79 25.52 27.92
N LEU A 650 -6.60 25.49 26.86
CA LEU A 650 -6.74 26.56 25.88
C LEU A 650 -7.70 27.67 26.36
N VAL A 651 -7.45 28.19 27.55
CA VAL A 651 -8.22 29.28 28.17
C VAL A 651 -7.43 30.58 28.08
N ARG A 652 -7.99 31.60 27.42
CA ARG A 652 -7.32 32.91 27.31
C ARG A 652 -7.07 33.51 28.69
N LYS A 653 -5.80 33.61 29.07
CA LYS A 653 -5.34 34.18 30.33
C LYS A 653 -4.03 34.92 30.07
N LYS A 654 -4.06 36.23 30.35
CA LYS A 654 -2.98 37.17 30.00
C LYS A 654 -1.63 36.81 30.63
N GLU A 655 -1.59 36.18 31.81
CA GLU A 655 -0.37 35.75 32.51
C GLU A 655 -0.67 34.58 33.49
N ASN A 656 0.32 33.73 33.80
CA ASN A 656 0.25 32.59 34.74
C ASN A 656 -0.75 31.49 34.32
N LEU A 657 -0.68 31.03 33.07
CA LEU A 657 -1.33 29.78 32.67
C LEU A 657 -0.44 28.62 33.14
N GLU A 658 -1.03 27.62 33.79
CA GLU A 658 -0.29 26.44 34.21
C GLU A 658 -0.36 25.38 33.11
N TYR A 659 0.77 24.72 32.84
CA TYR A 659 0.76 23.44 32.15
C TYR A 659 1.01 22.31 33.14
N ALA A 660 0.41 21.15 32.87
CA ALA A 660 0.64 19.93 33.65
C ALA A 660 1.52 18.97 32.84
N LEU A 661 2.57 18.47 33.48
CA LEU A 661 3.45 17.44 32.92
C LEU A 661 3.01 16.07 33.45
N PHE A 662 2.92 15.10 32.55
CA PHE A 662 2.55 13.72 32.84
C PHE A 662 3.64 12.76 32.37
N GLU A 663 3.74 11.64 33.07
CA GLU A 663 4.53 10.48 32.66
C GLU A 663 3.62 9.27 32.51
N LYS A 664 3.92 8.45 31.50
CA LYS A 664 3.18 7.23 31.20
C LYS A 664 3.62 6.11 32.14
N ALA A 665 2.67 5.57 32.90
CA ALA A 665 2.89 4.42 33.77
C ALA A 665 2.91 3.10 32.97
N GLU A 666 3.35 2.02 33.61
CA GLU A 666 3.43 0.67 33.00
C GLU A 666 2.06 0.13 32.56
N ASP A 667 0.96 0.61 33.16
CA ASP A 667 -0.42 0.27 32.81
C ASP A 667 -1.01 1.19 31.75
N GLU A 668 -0.16 1.96 31.06
CA GLU A 668 -0.50 2.92 30.00
C GLU A 668 -1.32 4.13 30.47
N THR A 669 -1.48 4.32 31.78
CA THR A 669 -2.14 5.51 32.34
C THR A 669 -1.19 6.71 32.44
N TRP A 670 -1.73 7.93 32.33
CA TRP A 670 -0.96 9.16 32.48
C TRP A 670 -0.99 9.64 33.94
N VAL A 671 0.17 9.72 34.58
CA VAL A 671 0.34 10.18 35.96
C VAL A 671 0.90 11.59 35.96
N GLU A 672 0.21 12.54 36.62
CA GLU A 672 0.67 13.92 36.74
C GLU A 672 1.95 13.97 37.59
N LEU A 673 3.04 14.49 37.03
CA LEU A 673 4.32 14.67 37.70
C LEU A 673 4.40 16.03 38.41
N THR A 674 4.04 17.10 37.70
CA THR A 674 4.15 18.47 38.21
C THR A 674 3.27 19.44 37.41
N ARG A 675 3.01 20.60 38.00
CA ARG A 675 2.48 21.79 37.32
C ARG A 675 3.52 22.90 37.35
N ASP A 676 3.59 23.66 36.27
CA ASP A 676 4.49 24.81 36.16
C ASP A 676 3.75 25.98 35.50
N ASN A 677 4.09 27.21 35.90
CA ASN A 677 3.47 28.44 35.42
C ASN A 677 4.17 29.04 34.19
N GLY A 678 5.01 28.26 33.51
CA GLY A 678 5.72 28.62 32.28
C GLY A 678 4.87 28.70 31.01
N ALA A 679 3.55 28.95 31.08
CA ALA A 679 2.71 29.14 29.90
C ALA A 679 1.89 30.45 29.95
N ALA A 680 1.55 30.98 28.77
CA ALA A 680 0.66 32.13 28.62
C ALA A 680 -0.15 32.05 27.31
N TYR A 681 -1.40 32.53 27.33
CA TYR A 681 -2.27 32.51 26.14
C TYR A 681 -3.15 33.77 26.03
N ASP A 682 -2.85 34.64 25.06
CA ASP A 682 -3.70 35.80 24.70
C ASP A 682 -4.01 35.80 23.19
N LYS A 683 -3.05 36.25 22.36
CA LYS A 683 -3.11 36.17 20.89
C LYS A 683 -2.45 34.90 20.35
N ILE A 684 -1.37 34.48 21.00
CA ILE A 684 -0.60 33.28 20.71
C ILE A 684 -0.45 32.48 22.01
N LEU A 685 -0.27 31.18 21.90
CA LEU A 685 0.03 30.33 23.05
C LEU A 685 1.53 30.12 23.13
N GLU A 686 2.12 30.36 24.29
CA GLU A 686 3.56 30.23 24.52
C GLU A 686 3.84 29.31 25.72
N LEU A 687 4.90 28.51 25.63
CA LEU A 687 5.39 27.65 26.69
C LEU A 687 6.91 27.78 26.83
N ALA A 688 7.38 27.79 28.08
CA ALA A 688 8.77 27.61 28.47
C ALA A 688 8.88 26.32 29.30
N VAL A 689 9.62 25.34 28.78
CA VAL A 689 9.73 24.00 29.36
C VAL A 689 11.21 23.68 29.61
N ARG A 690 11.57 23.39 30.85
CA ARG A 690 12.97 23.09 31.21
C ARG A 690 13.38 21.73 30.66
N PHE A 691 14.59 21.60 30.10
CA PHE A 691 15.09 20.33 29.58
C PHE A 691 15.05 19.19 30.62
N LYS A 692 15.31 19.53 31.89
CA LYS A 692 15.26 18.56 32.99
C LYS A 692 13.87 17.94 33.19
N GLU A 693 12.80 18.69 32.95
CA GLU A 693 11.42 18.22 33.10
C GLU A 693 11.05 17.23 32.00
N ILE A 694 11.48 17.50 30.78
CA ILE A 694 11.25 16.63 29.62
C ILE A 694 12.34 15.58 29.45
N LYS A 695 13.17 15.36 30.49
CA LYS A 695 14.30 14.41 30.49
C LYS A 695 15.19 14.56 29.24
N GLY A 696 15.38 15.80 28.76
CA GLY A 696 16.13 16.14 27.55
C GLY A 696 17.63 16.32 27.80
N GLY A 697 18.45 15.67 26.97
CA GLY A 697 19.90 15.80 26.96
C GLY A 697 20.41 16.85 25.96
N ARG A 698 21.60 17.41 26.20
CA ARG A 698 22.25 18.34 25.26
C ARG A 698 22.59 17.62 23.96
N GLY A 699 22.28 18.21 22.80
CA GLY A 699 22.45 17.58 21.49
C GLY A 699 21.46 16.45 21.17
N GLU A 700 20.52 16.15 22.07
CA GLU A 700 19.50 15.13 21.85
C GLU A 700 18.45 15.62 20.83
N VAL A 701 18.00 14.73 19.95
CA VAL A 701 16.85 14.99 19.07
C VAL A 701 15.58 14.57 19.80
N LEU A 702 14.73 15.53 20.15
CA LEU A 702 13.40 15.29 20.68
C LEU A 702 12.41 15.07 19.53
N LYS A 703 11.63 13.99 19.60
CA LYS A 703 10.48 13.75 18.73
C LYS A 703 9.18 14.02 19.48
N LEU A 704 8.39 14.97 19.00
CA LEU A 704 7.13 15.34 19.64
C LEU A 704 5.98 15.55 18.66
N THR A 705 4.75 15.44 19.18
CA THR A 705 3.52 15.72 18.44
C THR A 705 2.61 16.59 19.29
N ALA A 706 2.02 17.62 18.69
CA ALA A 706 0.99 18.43 19.30
C ALA A 706 -0.39 17.90 18.92
N THR A 707 -1.33 17.90 19.86
CA THR A 707 -2.73 17.58 19.59
C THR A 707 -3.60 18.61 20.28
N VAL A 708 -4.73 18.95 19.67
CA VAL A 708 -5.80 19.67 20.34
C VAL A 708 -6.86 18.66 20.72
N GLU A 709 -7.31 18.67 21.97
CA GLU A 709 -8.34 17.78 22.48
C GLU A 709 -9.55 18.58 22.99
N ALA A 710 -10.75 18.05 22.75
CA ALA A 710 -12.01 18.51 23.32
C ALA A 710 -12.64 17.37 24.12
N SER A 711 -12.88 17.57 25.42
CA SER A 711 -13.49 16.55 26.30
C SER A 711 -12.81 15.16 26.24
N GLY A 712 -11.49 15.13 26.03
CA GLY A 712 -10.68 13.91 25.93
C GLY A 712 -10.68 13.21 24.57
N ALA A 713 -11.28 13.80 23.54
CA ALA A 713 -11.16 13.36 22.14
C ALA A 713 -10.20 14.27 21.38
N VAL A 714 -9.28 13.68 20.61
CA VAL A 714 -8.35 14.42 19.74
C VAL A 714 -9.13 15.01 18.57
N ILE A 715 -9.16 16.35 18.47
CA ILE A 715 -9.81 17.09 17.38
C ILE A 715 -8.81 17.51 16.29
N GLU A 716 -7.53 17.65 16.64
CA GLU A 716 -6.46 17.97 15.70
C GLU A 716 -5.12 17.37 16.16
N ARG A 717 -4.26 17.00 15.21
CA ARG A 717 -2.87 16.58 15.46
C ARG A 717 -1.91 17.32 14.53
N CYS A 718 -0.82 17.84 15.08
CA CYS A 718 0.25 18.52 14.36
C CYS A 718 1.63 17.94 14.75
N PRO A 719 2.46 17.50 13.77
CA PRO A 719 2.11 17.37 12.36
C PRO A 719 1.06 16.26 12.20
N GLU A 720 0.21 16.34 11.18
CA GLU A 720 -0.82 15.32 10.93
C GLU A 720 -0.17 13.93 10.74
N PHE A 721 1.03 13.91 10.13
CA PHE A 721 1.86 12.72 9.92
C PHE A 721 3.28 12.92 10.44
N GLY A 722 3.89 11.86 10.98
CA GLY A 722 5.23 11.91 11.55
C GLY A 722 5.30 12.63 12.89
N ALA A 723 6.42 13.32 13.15
CA ALA A 723 6.68 14.04 14.39
C ALA A 723 7.50 15.31 14.12
N ILE A 724 7.34 16.32 14.98
CA ILE A 724 8.25 17.46 15.10
C ILE A 724 9.57 16.93 15.67
N GLN A 725 10.68 17.17 14.97
CA GLN A 725 12.02 16.84 15.45
C GLN A 725 12.73 18.13 15.87
N ILE A 726 13.13 18.24 17.14
CA ILE A 726 13.86 19.38 17.68
C ILE A 726 15.18 18.88 18.23
N THR A 727 16.29 19.31 17.64
CA THR A 727 17.62 19.05 18.20
C THR A 727 17.91 20.08 19.29
N LEU A 728 18.06 19.61 20.54
CA LEU A 728 18.46 20.45 21.66
C LEU A 728 19.91 20.94 21.50
N PRO A 729 20.25 22.15 21.97
CA PRO A 729 21.57 22.72 21.76
C PRO A 729 22.67 21.90 22.44
N GLY A 730 23.76 21.66 21.71
CA GLY A 730 25.03 21.16 22.24
C GLY A 730 25.80 22.25 23.00
N THR A 731 26.91 21.88 23.65
CA THR A 731 27.77 22.84 24.36
C THR A 731 28.48 23.84 23.44
N ASP A 732 28.52 23.55 22.15
CA ASP A 732 29.19 24.29 21.09
C ASP A 732 28.20 24.91 20.08
N TYR A 733 26.90 24.95 20.40
CA TYR A 733 25.83 25.37 19.48
C TYR A 733 26.05 26.77 18.87
N GLU A 734 26.40 27.77 19.68
CA GLU A 734 26.75 29.11 19.15
C GLU A 734 28.07 29.08 18.38
N SER A 735 29.08 28.34 18.85
CA SER A 735 30.37 28.25 18.17
C SER A 735 30.27 27.65 16.76
N GLN A 736 29.35 26.71 16.53
CA GLN A 736 29.08 26.12 15.22
C GLN A 736 28.33 27.06 14.25
N LEU A 737 27.49 27.97 14.77
CA LEU A 737 26.74 28.95 13.97
C LEU A 737 27.61 30.13 13.51
N TRP A 738 28.69 30.42 14.23
CA TRP A 738 29.64 31.50 13.90
C TRP A 738 30.84 31.04 13.05
N SER A 739 30.97 29.74 12.80
CA SER A 739 31.97 29.17 11.88
C SER A 739 31.38 28.95 10.48
N VAL A 740 31.06 30.04 9.79
CA VAL A 740 30.78 30.04 8.33
C VAL A 740 31.71 31.01 7.63
#